data_AF-A0A318V907-F1
#
_entry.id   AF-A0A318V907-F1
#
_cell.length_a   1.000
_cell.length_b   1.000
_cell.length_c   1.000
_cell.angle_alpha   90.00
_cell.angle_beta   90.00
_cell.angle_gamma   90.00
#
_symmetry.space_group_name_H-M   'P 1'
#
loop_
_entity.id
_entity.type
_entity.pdbx_description
1 polymer ?
#
loop_
_entity_poly.entity_id
_entity_poly.type
_entity_poly.pdbx_seq_one_letter_code
_entity_poly.pdbx_strand_id
1 'polypeptide(L)'
;MLLKDSVAKQALPKVSPLTMPRHTVNEESKARKNRLQSFAVTTFFSRLFVLIGTVGLSWYGATEMYDVLNTNAIAGLQWAFLVLFCINFTWISFAFSQATLGLIFQIWPFSKARKEQDVDGVTAILLPVYNEDPLRIRANIQAMHEDLVKQAPGKFAFFILSDTNRADAWIAEEQAFRPLLNDDDSACPIYYRRRYNNAERKAGNIAEWVTGYGGDYECMIVLDADSLMGADCLISLTRRMAAEPGVGLIQTLPTIIRANTLYSRIQQFANHCFGPIYASGLAAWHGYSSNFWGHNAIIRTKAFADACGLPVLEGKAPFGGHVMSHDFMEAALLRRAGWGVRFDTDLKASYEEAPPSLVDVIVRDRRWCQGNLQHKAFVFAKGFHFATRLHLISGIMSYLSAVFWLLLIVVGFALAVQAYFVRPEYFANPSLFPTWPVFDFEKARSLFVLSMALVLAPKVYGWLAAMLNFRRCMQFGGPILLTLSTLVETILSALYAPILMLSQFQVVYDVFKGRDSGWKPQSRDDGATSWKVAARAHCSHTLLGIGLAGGALFLSKELFYWSLPISFGLILSIPLSWLSGGAKRGNVIHYLGLMRAPEEKRPHPIITMQSRYDEAQSELNFDSASSSLKRLSSDAALFYWHLAQMPEDEPNKEFCRDWICAEWQIINSDNIQSLLDHLNEKECLAILQHRELMAAMEKYLPENKQLNEQTEEFVLA
;
A
#
# COMPACT_ATOMS: atom_id res chain seq x y z
N MET A 1 -14.64 44.50 8.84
CA MET A 1 -15.94 43.86 9.13
C MET A 1 -16.51 43.15 7.89
N LEU A 2 -16.60 43.80 6.72
CA LEU A 2 -17.11 43.18 5.47
C LEU A 2 -16.31 41.96 4.92
N LEU A 3 -14.99 41.89 5.17
CA LEU A 3 -14.16 40.72 4.85
C LEU A 3 -14.34 39.57 5.86
N LYS A 4 -14.72 39.87 7.12
CA LYS A 4 -14.89 38.86 8.18
C LYS A 4 -16.10 37.95 7.91
N ASP A 5 -17.18 38.50 7.34
CA ASP A 5 -18.43 37.73 7.12
C ASP A 5 -18.51 37.04 5.74
N SER A 6 -17.82 37.56 4.71
CA SER A 6 -17.89 37.03 3.34
C SER A 6 -16.93 35.85 3.07
N VAL A 7 -15.92 35.65 3.93
CA VAL A 7 -14.89 34.61 3.80
C VAL A 7 -15.13 33.42 4.75
N ALA A 8 -16.08 33.54 5.67
CA ALA A 8 -16.34 32.61 6.79
C ALA A 8 -17.23 31.40 6.45
N LYS A 9 -17.16 30.89 5.22
CA LYS A 9 -17.91 29.67 4.85
C LYS A 9 -17.19 28.43 5.35
N GLN A 10 -17.91 27.57 6.06
CA GLN A 10 -17.40 26.24 6.46
C GLN A 10 -17.04 25.42 5.22
N ALA A 11 -15.92 24.72 5.27
CA ALA A 11 -15.42 23.85 4.20
C ALA A 11 -16.11 22.47 4.14
N LEU A 12 -17.15 22.28 4.96
CA LEU A 12 -17.87 21.02 5.14
C LEU A 12 -19.37 21.20 4.90
N PRO A 13 -20.07 20.14 4.44
CA PRO A 13 -21.51 20.19 4.30
C PRO A 13 -22.19 20.10 5.67
N LYS A 14 -23.52 20.13 5.66
CA LYS A 14 -24.32 19.85 6.86
C LYS A 14 -24.00 18.44 7.39
N VAL A 15 -24.02 18.31 8.70
CA VAL A 15 -23.76 17.05 9.41
C VAL A 15 -24.92 16.07 9.14
N SER A 16 -24.60 14.84 8.77
CA SER A 16 -25.53 13.73 8.54
C SER A 16 -24.90 12.44 9.07
N PRO A 17 -25.07 12.14 10.37
CA PRO A 17 -24.27 11.14 11.05
C PRO A 17 -24.81 9.71 10.85
N LEU A 18 -23.91 8.73 10.80
CA LEU A 18 -24.23 7.31 10.94
C LEU A 18 -23.67 6.75 12.25
N THR A 19 -24.39 5.83 12.89
CA THR A 19 -23.86 5.09 14.03
C THR A 19 -22.85 4.05 13.54
N MET A 20 -21.65 4.04 14.13
CA MET A 20 -20.61 3.07 13.81
C MET A 20 -20.11 2.37 15.09
N PRO A 21 -20.83 1.33 15.58
CA PRO A 21 -20.46 0.65 16.82
C PRO A 21 -19.14 -0.10 16.68
N ARG A 22 -18.29 -0.06 17.72
CA ARG A 22 -17.07 -0.88 17.78
C ARG A 22 -17.42 -2.35 18.02
N HIS A 23 -16.74 -3.22 17.27
CA HIS A 23 -16.85 -4.66 17.38
C HIS A 23 -15.68 -5.26 18.16
N THR A 24 -15.87 -6.48 18.63
CA THR A 24 -14.85 -7.32 19.25
C THR A 24 -14.35 -8.41 18.29
N VAL A 25 -13.19 -8.98 18.60
CA VAL A 25 -12.56 -10.04 17.80
C VAL A 25 -13.46 -11.26 17.67
N ASN A 26 -14.05 -11.73 18.79
CA ASN A 26 -14.75 -13.01 18.88
C ASN A 26 -16.28 -12.91 18.82
N GLU A 27 -16.79 -11.93 18.07
CA GLU A 27 -18.23 -11.79 17.83
C GLU A 27 -18.80 -12.91 16.94
N GLU A 28 -20.00 -13.36 17.28
CA GLU A 28 -20.76 -14.28 16.43
C GLU A 28 -21.23 -13.59 15.15
N SER A 29 -21.35 -14.36 14.07
CA SER A 29 -21.87 -13.81 12.81
C SER A 29 -23.35 -13.47 12.98
N LYS A 30 -23.67 -12.19 12.82
CA LYS A 30 -25.05 -11.69 12.71
C LYS A 30 -25.54 -11.69 11.26
N ALA A 31 -25.12 -12.66 10.44
CA ALA A 31 -25.50 -12.72 9.03
C ALA A 31 -27.02 -12.68 8.89
N ARG A 32 -27.55 -11.59 8.30
CA ARG A 32 -28.98 -11.46 8.05
C ARG A 32 -29.40 -12.56 7.07
N LYS A 33 -30.33 -13.43 7.48
CA LYS A 33 -30.83 -14.57 6.68
C LYS A 33 -31.27 -14.19 5.25
N ASN A 34 -31.68 -12.94 5.04
CA ASN A 34 -32.18 -12.44 3.75
C ASN A 34 -31.09 -11.95 2.77
N ARG A 35 -29.80 -12.03 3.13
CA ARG A 35 -28.67 -11.59 2.29
C ARG A 35 -27.77 -12.75 1.86
N LEU A 36 -28.31 -13.97 1.80
CA LEU A 36 -27.58 -15.13 1.28
C LEU A 36 -27.21 -14.85 -0.19
N GLN A 37 -25.92 -14.67 -0.41
CA GLN A 37 -25.38 -14.52 -1.76
C GLN A 37 -25.51 -15.84 -2.49
N SER A 38 -25.78 -15.77 -3.80
CA SER A 38 -25.91 -16.96 -4.62
C SER A 38 -24.62 -17.79 -4.56
N PHE A 39 -24.77 -19.10 -4.41
CA PHE A 39 -23.66 -20.03 -4.50
C PHE A 39 -23.06 -19.95 -5.91
N ALA A 40 -21.89 -19.33 -6.03
CA ALA A 40 -21.18 -19.26 -7.29
C ALA A 40 -20.45 -20.58 -7.56
N VAL A 41 -21.06 -21.42 -8.40
CA VAL A 41 -20.52 -22.71 -8.85
C VAL A 41 -19.08 -22.55 -9.37
N THR A 42 -18.81 -21.48 -10.11
CA THR A 42 -17.47 -21.15 -10.60
C THR A 42 -16.47 -20.97 -9.47
N THR A 43 -16.79 -20.19 -8.43
CA THR A 43 -15.93 -19.98 -7.27
C THR A 43 -15.66 -21.28 -6.51
N PHE A 44 -16.65 -22.16 -6.39
CA PHE A 44 -16.44 -23.47 -5.75
C PHE A 44 -15.43 -24.32 -6.53
N PHE A 45 -15.60 -24.45 -7.85
CA PHE A 45 -14.64 -25.21 -8.67
C PHE A 45 -13.27 -24.54 -8.73
N SER A 46 -13.20 -23.21 -8.74
CA SER A 46 -11.94 -22.47 -8.63
C SER A 46 -11.20 -22.77 -7.32
N ARG A 47 -11.91 -22.84 -6.19
CA ARG A 47 -11.33 -23.22 -4.90
C ARG A 47 -10.83 -24.66 -4.92
N LEU A 48 -11.61 -25.58 -5.49
CA LEU A 48 -11.22 -26.98 -5.61
C LEU A 48 -9.98 -27.14 -6.50
N PHE A 49 -9.90 -26.43 -7.62
CA PHE A 49 -8.74 -26.42 -8.51
C PHE A 49 -7.48 -25.96 -7.79
N VAL A 50 -7.54 -24.81 -7.10
CA VAL A 50 -6.39 -24.28 -6.36
C VAL A 50 -5.99 -25.23 -5.23
N LEU A 51 -6.94 -25.79 -4.49
CA LEU A 51 -6.67 -26.73 -3.41
C LEU A 51 -6.02 -28.02 -3.92
N ILE A 52 -6.61 -28.66 -4.94
CA ILE A 52 -6.08 -29.90 -5.52
C ILE A 52 -4.71 -29.68 -6.14
N GLY A 53 -4.54 -28.60 -6.91
CA GLY A 53 -3.24 -28.26 -7.53
C GLY A 53 -2.15 -28.05 -6.48
N THR A 54 -2.48 -27.30 -5.42
CA THR A 54 -1.55 -27.03 -4.31
C THR A 54 -1.18 -28.32 -3.59
N VAL A 55 -2.18 -29.09 -3.13
CA VAL A 55 -1.94 -30.31 -2.35
C VAL A 55 -1.23 -31.37 -3.19
N GLY A 56 -1.64 -31.57 -4.45
CA GLY A 56 -1.03 -32.54 -5.35
C GLY A 56 0.43 -32.24 -5.65
N LEU A 57 0.75 -30.99 -6.00
CA LEU A 57 2.14 -30.57 -6.21
C LEU A 57 2.96 -30.65 -4.93
N SER A 58 2.40 -30.21 -3.80
CA SER A 58 3.11 -30.25 -2.50
C SER A 58 3.40 -31.68 -2.06
N TRP A 59 2.44 -32.59 -2.24
CA TRP A 59 2.62 -34.01 -1.98
C TRP A 59 3.73 -34.59 -2.84
N TYR A 60 3.67 -34.36 -4.16
CA TYR A 60 4.71 -34.81 -5.09
C TYR A 60 6.10 -34.25 -4.73
N GLY A 61 6.20 -32.93 -4.47
CA GLY A 61 7.46 -32.31 -4.08
C GLY A 61 8.00 -32.87 -2.76
N ALA A 62 7.13 -33.11 -1.78
CA ALA A 62 7.51 -33.70 -0.50
C ALA A 62 8.01 -35.14 -0.65
N THR A 63 7.36 -35.98 -1.47
CA THR A 63 7.79 -37.35 -1.72
C THR A 63 9.14 -37.39 -2.45
N GLU A 64 9.31 -36.58 -3.49
CA GLU A 64 10.58 -36.51 -4.22
C GLU A 64 11.71 -35.99 -3.33
N MET A 65 11.46 -34.97 -2.50
CA MET A 65 12.48 -34.47 -1.57
C MET A 65 12.80 -35.49 -0.47
N TYR A 66 11.80 -36.21 0.04
CA TYR A 66 12.03 -37.28 1.00
C TYR A 66 12.94 -38.36 0.40
N ASP A 67 12.66 -38.79 -0.83
CA ASP A 67 13.48 -39.78 -1.56
C ASP A 67 14.92 -39.30 -1.80
N VAL A 68 15.10 -38.01 -2.12
CA VAL A 68 16.45 -37.40 -2.27
C VAL A 68 17.26 -37.51 -0.96
N LEU A 69 16.60 -37.43 0.19
CA LEU A 69 17.24 -37.45 1.51
C LEU A 69 17.34 -38.86 2.12
N ASN A 70 16.49 -39.79 1.72
CA ASN A 70 16.33 -41.10 2.35
C ASN A 70 17.25 -42.17 1.74
N THR A 71 18.54 -42.11 2.05
CA THR A 71 19.52 -43.10 1.56
C THR A 71 20.00 -44.10 2.60
N ASN A 72 19.94 -43.84 3.91
CA ASN A 72 20.22 -44.84 4.97
C ASN A 72 19.57 -44.56 6.35
N ALA A 73 19.24 -43.31 6.69
CA ALA A 73 18.32 -42.86 7.75
C ALA A 73 18.30 -41.31 7.76
N ILE A 74 17.14 -40.68 7.97
CA ILE A 74 17.05 -39.21 8.00
C ILE A 74 17.48 -38.68 9.38
N ALA A 75 18.64 -38.02 9.43
CA ALA A 75 19.14 -37.32 10.62
C ALA A 75 18.32 -36.04 10.91
N GLY A 76 18.45 -35.49 12.13
CA GLY A 76 17.67 -34.31 12.56
C GLY A 76 17.77 -33.09 11.62
N LEU A 77 18.96 -32.82 11.06
CA LEU A 77 19.17 -31.70 10.13
C LEU A 77 18.49 -31.92 8.77
N GLN A 78 18.42 -33.17 8.30
CA GLN A 78 17.71 -33.54 7.07
C GLN A 78 16.19 -33.43 7.25
N TRP A 79 15.65 -33.81 8.41
CA TRP A 79 14.25 -33.56 8.75
C TRP A 79 13.92 -32.07 8.79
N ALA A 80 14.78 -31.26 9.40
CA ALA A 80 14.61 -29.81 9.40
C ALA A 80 14.58 -29.24 7.97
N PHE A 81 15.50 -29.70 7.11
CA PHE A 81 15.53 -29.31 5.70
C PHE A 81 14.25 -29.73 4.96
N LEU A 82 13.79 -30.97 5.13
CA LEU A 82 12.58 -31.50 4.50
C LEU A 82 11.34 -30.70 4.91
N VAL A 83 11.17 -30.41 6.21
CA VAL A 83 10.02 -29.63 6.70
C VAL A 83 10.04 -28.21 6.11
N LEU A 84 11.20 -27.54 6.14
CA LEU A 84 11.35 -26.20 5.55
C LEU A 84 11.11 -26.22 4.04
N PHE A 85 11.59 -27.24 3.34
CA PHE A 85 11.34 -27.42 1.91
C PHE A 85 9.84 -27.57 1.65
N CYS A 86 9.15 -28.46 2.38
CA CYS A 86 7.71 -28.67 2.22
C CYS A 86 6.90 -27.38 2.45
N ILE A 87 7.25 -26.58 3.46
CA ILE A 87 6.60 -25.28 3.71
C ILE A 87 6.77 -24.33 2.51
N ASN A 88 8.01 -24.14 2.05
CA ASN A 88 8.30 -23.24 0.93
C ASN A 88 7.67 -23.74 -0.38
N PHE A 89 7.81 -25.04 -0.67
CA PHE A 89 7.31 -25.65 -1.90
C PHE A 89 5.77 -25.65 -1.96
N THR A 90 5.11 -25.83 -0.82
CA THR A 90 3.64 -25.69 -0.73
C THR A 90 3.20 -24.27 -1.09
N TRP A 91 3.92 -23.27 -0.60
CA TRP A 91 3.60 -21.87 -0.89
C TRP A 91 3.80 -21.51 -2.36
N ILE A 92 4.88 -22.00 -2.97
CA ILE A 92 5.15 -21.87 -4.41
C ILE A 92 4.05 -22.57 -5.22
N SER A 93 3.67 -23.78 -4.82
CA SER A 93 2.59 -24.56 -5.47
C SER A 93 1.23 -23.86 -5.39
N PHE A 94 0.96 -23.18 -4.29
CA PHE A 94 -0.24 -22.36 -4.11
C PHE A 94 -0.27 -21.17 -5.06
N ALA A 95 0.82 -20.39 -5.10
CA ALA A 95 0.95 -19.25 -6.01
C ALA A 95 0.86 -19.67 -7.49
N PHE A 96 1.52 -20.78 -7.84
CA PHE A 96 1.42 -21.39 -9.17
C PHE A 96 -0.02 -21.75 -9.52
N SER A 97 -0.71 -22.51 -8.66
CA SER A 97 -2.08 -22.97 -8.91
C SER A 97 -3.04 -21.79 -9.10
N GLN A 98 -2.87 -20.72 -8.32
CA GLN A 98 -3.63 -19.48 -8.50
C GLN A 98 -3.31 -18.79 -9.84
N ALA A 99 -2.04 -18.68 -10.21
CA ALA A 99 -1.63 -18.07 -11.47
C ALA A 99 -2.13 -18.87 -12.69
N THR A 100 -2.09 -20.20 -12.63
CA THR A 100 -2.62 -21.08 -13.68
C THR A 100 -4.12 -20.89 -13.83
N LEU A 101 -4.87 -20.83 -12.74
CA LEU A 101 -6.29 -20.48 -12.76
C LEU A 101 -6.52 -19.11 -13.42
N GLY A 102 -5.72 -18.12 -13.05
CA GLY A 102 -5.78 -16.79 -13.61
C GLY A 102 -5.53 -16.74 -15.12
N LEU A 103 -4.55 -17.50 -15.61
CA LEU A 103 -4.30 -17.66 -17.04
C LEU A 103 -5.53 -18.26 -17.75
N ILE A 104 -6.10 -19.33 -17.20
CA ILE A 104 -7.30 -19.98 -17.76
C ILE A 104 -8.43 -18.96 -17.91
N PHE A 105 -8.72 -18.16 -16.87
CA PHE A 105 -9.77 -17.14 -16.93
C PHE A 105 -9.46 -15.99 -17.89
N GLN A 106 -8.19 -15.62 -18.07
CA GLN A 106 -7.77 -14.56 -18.99
C GLN A 106 -7.87 -14.96 -20.46
N ILE A 107 -7.64 -16.24 -20.77
CA ILE A 107 -7.79 -16.78 -22.14
C ILE A 107 -9.21 -17.28 -22.44
N TRP A 108 -10.06 -17.40 -21.42
CA TRP A 108 -11.41 -17.94 -21.56
C TRP A 108 -12.32 -16.96 -22.33
N PRO A 109 -12.88 -17.34 -23.49
CA PRO A 109 -13.60 -16.41 -24.36
C PRO A 109 -15.00 -16.01 -23.86
N PHE A 110 -15.53 -16.70 -22.83
CA PHE A 110 -16.89 -16.50 -22.32
C PHE A 110 -16.96 -15.72 -21.01
N SER A 111 -16.02 -14.80 -20.76
CA SER A 111 -16.12 -13.91 -19.60
C SER A 111 -17.37 -13.03 -19.73
N LYS A 112 -18.29 -13.16 -18.77
CA LYS A 112 -19.56 -12.42 -18.78
C LYS A 112 -19.34 -11.02 -18.25
N ALA A 113 -19.77 -10.01 -19.02
CA ALA A 113 -19.79 -8.63 -18.55
C ALA A 113 -20.58 -8.53 -17.23
N ARG A 114 -20.07 -7.71 -16.30
CA ARG A 114 -20.77 -7.45 -15.04
C ARG A 114 -22.03 -6.63 -15.31
N LYS A 115 -23.05 -6.86 -14.50
CA LYS A 115 -24.29 -6.07 -14.56
C LYS A 115 -24.02 -4.68 -13.99
N GLU A 116 -24.59 -3.69 -14.64
CA GLU A 116 -24.52 -2.29 -14.26
C GLU A 116 -25.94 -1.73 -14.27
N GLN A 117 -26.25 -0.89 -13.29
CA GLN A 117 -27.55 -0.24 -13.12
C GLN A 117 -27.31 1.20 -12.71
N ASP A 118 -28.02 2.15 -13.33
CA ASP A 118 -27.92 3.56 -12.97
C ASP A 118 -28.35 3.83 -11.52
N VAL A 119 -27.77 4.87 -10.92
CA VAL A 119 -27.92 5.22 -9.52
C VAL A 119 -28.50 6.62 -9.39
N ASP A 120 -29.51 6.77 -8.54
CA ASP A 120 -30.15 8.06 -8.29
C ASP A 120 -29.40 8.89 -7.22
N GLY A 121 -28.71 8.24 -6.27
CA GLY A 121 -27.96 8.89 -5.19
C GLY A 121 -26.57 9.43 -5.56
N VAL A 122 -25.95 10.12 -4.59
CA VAL A 122 -24.61 10.70 -4.67
C VAL A 122 -23.59 9.76 -4.01
N THR A 123 -22.43 9.60 -4.65
CA THR A 123 -21.30 8.82 -4.10
C THR A 123 -20.21 9.74 -3.57
N ALA A 124 -19.80 9.55 -2.32
CA ALA A 124 -18.68 10.29 -1.74
C ALA A 124 -17.35 9.74 -2.26
N ILE A 125 -16.37 10.60 -2.56
CA ILE A 125 -14.99 10.25 -2.85
C ILE A 125 -14.15 10.77 -1.69
N LEU A 126 -13.56 9.87 -0.92
CA LEU A 126 -12.77 10.20 0.27
C LEU A 126 -11.30 10.15 -0.08
N LEU A 127 -10.59 11.25 0.18
CA LEU A 127 -9.14 11.37 0.00
C LEU A 127 -8.48 11.64 1.36
N PRO A 128 -8.09 10.61 2.10
CA PRO A 128 -7.22 10.75 3.27
C PRO A 128 -5.86 11.34 2.90
N VAL A 129 -5.46 12.40 3.60
CA VAL A 129 -4.20 13.13 3.44
C VAL A 129 -3.50 13.21 4.81
N TYR A 130 -2.17 13.29 4.84
CA TYR A 130 -1.40 13.36 6.08
C TYR A 130 -0.20 14.30 6.06
N ASN A 131 0.70 14.23 5.08
CA ASN A 131 1.89 15.11 4.99
C ASN A 131 2.47 15.05 3.56
N GLU A 132 1.69 14.56 2.61
CA GLU A 132 2.01 14.52 1.20
C GLU A 132 2.07 15.93 0.62
N ASP A 133 2.68 16.07 -0.56
CA ASP A 133 2.68 17.33 -1.29
C ASP A 133 1.25 17.71 -1.72
N PRO A 134 0.68 18.80 -1.19
CA PRO A 134 -0.70 19.16 -1.45
C PRO A 134 -0.94 19.62 -2.89
N LEU A 135 0.08 20.11 -3.61
CA LEU A 135 -0.06 20.45 -5.03
C LEU A 135 -0.29 19.18 -5.86
N ARG A 136 0.50 18.13 -5.64
CA ARG A 136 0.28 16.86 -6.36
C ARG A 136 -1.12 16.29 -6.13
N ILE A 137 -1.64 16.38 -4.90
CA ILE A 137 -3.01 15.97 -4.59
C ILE A 137 -4.03 16.86 -5.31
N ARG A 138 -3.82 18.19 -5.29
CA ARG A 138 -4.66 19.16 -5.99
C ARG A 138 -4.75 18.84 -7.49
N ALA A 139 -3.64 18.50 -8.15
CA ALA A 139 -3.64 18.09 -9.55
C ALA A 139 -4.48 16.84 -9.82
N ASN A 140 -4.41 15.83 -8.94
CA ASN A 140 -5.23 14.63 -9.03
C ASN A 140 -6.72 14.96 -8.87
N ILE A 141 -7.08 15.76 -7.86
CA ILE A 141 -8.46 16.17 -7.61
C ILE A 141 -9.02 16.95 -8.80
N GLN A 142 -8.29 17.95 -9.31
CA GLN A 142 -8.76 18.75 -10.45
C GLN A 142 -8.99 17.90 -11.71
N ALA A 143 -8.10 16.96 -11.99
CA ALA A 143 -8.28 16.05 -13.13
C ALA A 143 -9.52 15.16 -12.97
N MET A 144 -9.71 14.56 -11.80
CA MET A 144 -10.88 13.71 -11.54
C MET A 144 -12.18 14.51 -11.50
N HIS A 145 -12.16 15.70 -10.91
CA HIS A 145 -13.31 16.59 -10.81
C HIS A 145 -13.75 17.08 -12.20
N GLU A 146 -12.83 17.57 -13.03
CA GLU A 146 -13.16 18.02 -14.39
C GLU A 146 -13.72 16.88 -15.25
N ASP A 147 -13.15 15.66 -15.13
CA ASP A 147 -13.63 14.49 -15.85
C ASP A 147 -15.04 14.07 -15.39
N LEU A 148 -15.31 14.11 -14.08
CA LEU A 148 -16.62 13.77 -13.51
C LEU A 148 -17.70 14.81 -13.81
N VAL A 149 -17.41 16.10 -13.72
CA VAL A 149 -18.39 17.16 -14.03
C VAL A 149 -18.88 17.05 -15.48
N LYS A 150 -18.01 16.61 -16.40
CA LYS A 150 -18.38 16.39 -17.81
C LYS A 150 -19.27 15.17 -18.02
N GLN A 151 -19.06 14.09 -17.26
CA GLN A 151 -19.66 12.79 -17.56
C GLN A 151 -20.80 12.40 -16.61
N ALA A 152 -20.76 12.86 -15.36
CA ALA A 152 -21.74 12.55 -14.31
C ALA A 152 -21.91 13.72 -13.33
N PRO A 153 -22.34 14.91 -13.81
CA PRO A 153 -22.54 16.08 -12.98
C PRO A 153 -23.53 15.79 -11.84
N GLY A 154 -23.17 16.22 -10.63
CA GLY A 154 -23.96 16.05 -9.41
C GLY A 154 -24.16 14.63 -8.92
N LYS A 155 -23.35 13.67 -9.39
CA LYS A 155 -23.38 12.27 -8.92
C LYS A 155 -22.30 11.94 -7.90
N PHE A 156 -21.36 12.84 -7.67
CA PHE A 156 -20.23 12.62 -6.77
C PHE A 156 -19.95 13.84 -5.88
N ALA A 157 -19.36 13.61 -4.71
CA ALA A 157 -18.88 14.66 -3.81
C ALA A 157 -17.49 14.29 -3.28
N PHE A 158 -16.53 15.20 -3.34
CA PHE A 158 -15.18 14.99 -2.85
C PHE A 158 -15.02 15.43 -1.40
N PHE A 159 -14.31 14.63 -0.62
CA PHE A 159 -13.93 14.95 0.75
C PHE A 159 -12.43 14.75 0.92
N ILE A 160 -11.71 15.86 1.10
CA ILE A 160 -10.31 15.86 1.48
C ILE A 160 -10.25 15.72 3.01
N LEU A 161 -9.68 14.61 3.48
CA LEU A 161 -9.68 14.19 4.87
C LEU A 161 -8.26 14.22 5.43
N SER A 162 -7.85 15.35 6.02
CA SER A 162 -6.48 15.58 6.47
C SER A 162 -6.24 15.12 7.92
N ASP A 163 -5.18 14.34 8.13
CA ASP A 163 -4.54 14.00 9.42
C ASP A 163 -3.25 14.83 9.62
N THR A 164 -3.10 15.96 8.94
CA THR A 164 -1.84 16.69 8.92
C THR A 164 -1.47 17.26 10.27
N ASN A 165 -0.21 17.03 10.65
CA ASN A 165 0.33 17.31 11.98
C ASN A 165 1.66 18.07 11.96
N ARG A 166 2.00 18.69 10.82
CA ARG A 166 3.09 19.65 10.69
C ARG A 166 2.51 21.00 10.32
N ALA A 167 2.93 22.06 11.02
CA ALA A 167 2.37 23.40 10.86
C ALA A 167 2.52 23.89 9.40
N ASP A 168 3.72 23.75 8.84
CA ASP A 168 4.01 24.19 7.46
C ASP A 168 3.24 23.40 6.40
N ALA A 169 3.05 22.09 6.62
CA ALA A 169 2.29 21.24 5.71
C ALA A 169 0.80 21.55 5.76
N TRP A 170 0.25 21.80 6.95
CA TRP A 170 -1.15 22.18 7.12
C TRP A 170 -1.46 23.49 6.38
N ILE A 171 -0.66 24.53 6.56
CA ILE A 171 -0.92 25.80 5.84
C ILE A 171 -0.72 25.65 4.33
N ALA A 172 0.22 24.80 3.89
CA ALA A 172 0.36 24.49 2.47
C ALA A 172 -0.89 23.77 1.90
N GLU A 173 -1.50 22.87 2.67
CA GLU A 173 -2.77 22.23 2.27
C GLU A 173 -3.89 23.24 2.10
N GLU A 174 -4.07 24.14 3.07
CA GLU A 174 -5.13 25.14 2.99
C GLU A 174 -4.94 26.08 1.81
N GLN A 175 -3.71 26.51 1.53
CA GLN A 175 -3.38 27.31 0.35
C GLN A 175 -3.66 26.56 -0.95
N ALA A 176 -3.38 25.26 -1.00
CA ALA A 176 -3.58 24.45 -2.19
C ALA A 176 -5.06 24.09 -2.43
N PHE A 177 -5.81 23.77 -1.38
CA PHE A 177 -7.15 23.19 -1.49
C PHE A 177 -8.27 24.21 -1.40
N ARG A 178 -8.10 25.32 -0.64
CA ARG A 178 -9.13 26.37 -0.53
C ARG A 178 -9.67 26.84 -1.90
N PRO A 179 -8.84 27.03 -2.95
CA PRO A 179 -9.34 27.42 -4.27
C PRO A 179 -10.17 26.36 -5.01
N LEU A 180 -10.14 25.09 -4.57
CA LEU A 180 -10.93 24.01 -5.17
C LEU A 180 -12.32 23.88 -4.54
N LEU A 181 -12.49 24.37 -3.30
CA LEU A 181 -13.68 24.13 -2.53
C LEU A 181 -14.90 24.79 -3.17
N ASN A 182 -15.99 24.05 -3.24
CA ASN A 182 -17.26 24.53 -3.74
C ASN A 182 -18.38 23.67 -3.13
N ASP A 183 -19.57 24.26 -3.03
CA ASP A 183 -20.80 23.62 -2.55
C ASP A 183 -21.85 23.47 -3.66
N ASP A 184 -21.41 23.43 -4.91
CA ASP A 184 -22.30 23.24 -6.04
C ASP A 184 -22.61 21.75 -6.22
N ASP A 185 -23.74 21.33 -5.65
CA ASP A 185 -24.27 19.96 -5.78
C ASP A 185 -24.47 19.54 -7.23
N SER A 186 -24.63 20.48 -8.18
CA SER A 186 -24.76 20.18 -9.60
C SER A 186 -23.41 19.97 -10.30
N ALA A 187 -22.32 20.45 -9.70
CA ALA A 187 -20.96 20.41 -10.25
C ALA A 187 -19.98 19.60 -9.38
N CYS A 188 -20.47 18.58 -8.67
CA CYS A 188 -19.69 17.69 -7.82
C CYS A 188 -18.91 18.45 -6.72
N PRO A 189 -19.52 18.69 -5.54
CA PRO A 189 -18.93 19.55 -4.52
C PRO A 189 -17.61 19.01 -3.97
N ILE A 190 -16.75 19.91 -3.49
CA ILE A 190 -15.44 19.57 -2.91
C ILE A 190 -15.36 20.17 -1.50
N TYR A 191 -15.19 19.28 -0.52
CA TYR A 191 -15.10 19.61 0.90
C TYR A 191 -13.70 19.30 1.45
N TYR A 192 -13.32 20.03 2.50
CA TYR A 192 -12.05 19.85 3.20
C TYR A 192 -12.26 19.78 4.70
N ARG A 193 -11.57 18.85 5.35
CA ARG A 193 -11.56 18.71 6.80
C ARG A 193 -10.19 18.26 7.27
N ARG A 194 -9.67 18.91 8.31
CA ARG A 194 -8.50 18.46 9.06
C ARG A 194 -8.89 18.04 10.46
N ARG A 195 -8.38 16.90 10.93
CA ARG A 195 -8.64 16.41 12.30
C ARG A 195 -7.65 16.98 13.30
N TYR A 196 -8.15 17.29 14.50
CA TYR A 196 -7.32 17.71 15.63
C TYR A 196 -6.75 16.50 16.40
N ASN A 197 -7.48 15.39 16.41
CA ASN A 197 -7.05 14.13 17.03
C ASN A 197 -6.91 13.04 15.97
N ASN A 198 -5.67 12.64 15.69
CA ASN A 198 -5.35 11.64 14.66
C ASN A 198 -5.38 10.20 15.18
N ALA A 199 -6.19 9.92 16.21
CA ALA A 199 -6.42 8.58 16.70
C ALA A 199 -6.83 7.65 15.54
N GLU A 200 -6.28 6.42 15.56
CA GLU A 200 -6.52 5.38 14.55
C GLU A 200 -6.13 5.74 13.11
N ARG A 201 -5.40 6.86 12.89
CA ARG A 201 -4.84 7.26 11.58
C ARG A 201 -5.93 7.23 10.49
N LYS A 202 -5.61 6.72 9.29
CA LYS A 202 -6.53 6.58 8.16
C LYS A 202 -7.88 5.94 8.52
N ALA A 203 -7.87 4.86 9.30
CA ALA A 203 -9.11 4.17 9.72
C ALA A 203 -9.99 5.09 10.57
N GLY A 204 -9.38 5.79 11.54
CA GLY A 204 -10.08 6.77 12.36
C GLY A 204 -10.60 7.96 11.54
N ASN A 205 -9.82 8.41 10.55
CA ASN A 205 -10.19 9.53 9.71
C ASN A 205 -11.44 9.23 8.89
N ILE A 206 -11.49 8.04 8.29
CA ILE A 206 -12.67 7.53 7.58
C ILE A 206 -13.84 7.33 8.55
N ALA A 207 -13.61 6.73 9.73
CA ALA A 207 -14.67 6.50 10.72
C ALA A 207 -15.30 7.81 11.22
N GLU A 208 -14.50 8.86 11.42
CA GLU A 208 -15.00 10.18 11.81
C GLU A 208 -15.80 10.85 10.70
N TRP A 209 -15.41 10.66 9.43
CA TRP A 209 -16.25 11.09 8.30
C TRP A 209 -17.56 10.30 8.23
N VAL A 210 -17.54 8.98 8.39
CA VAL A 210 -18.75 8.13 8.38
C VAL A 210 -19.72 8.56 9.48
N THR A 211 -19.21 8.83 10.68
CA THR A 211 -20.01 9.22 11.84
C THR A 211 -20.44 10.69 11.81
N GLY A 212 -19.82 11.55 11.02
CA GLY A 212 -20.20 12.96 10.86
C GLY A 212 -21.09 13.24 9.63
N TYR A 213 -20.78 12.64 8.48
CA TYR A 213 -21.34 13.04 7.18
C TYR A 213 -21.84 11.87 6.32
N GLY A 214 -21.53 10.63 6.70
CA GLY A 214 -21.81 9.45 5.86
C GLY A 214 -23.29 9.16 5.60
N GLY A 215 -24.22 9.78 6.35
CA GLY A 215 -25.66 9.54 6.27
C GLY A 215 -26.29 9.95 4.94
N ASP A 216 -25.71 10.93 4.24
CA ASP A 216 -26.24 11.47 2.98
C ASP A 216 -25.72 10.73 1.73
N TYR A 217 -24.74 9.81 1.90
CA TYR A 217 -24.07 9.15 0.79
C TYR A 217 -24.31 7.65 0.78
N GLU A 218 -24.92 7.11 -0.30
CA GLU A 218 -25.20 5.67 -0.41
C GLU A 218 -23.91 4.84 -0.38
N CYS A 219 -22.91 5.33 -1.11
CA CYS A 219 -21.60 4.72 -1.24
C CYS A 219 -20.50 5.73 -1.00
N MET A 220 -19.36 5.24 -0.54
CA MET A 220 -18.10 5.96 -0.48
C MET A 220 -17.04 5.23 -1.31
N ILE A 221 -16.22 5.98 -2.02
CA ILE A 221 -15.03 5.52 -2.72
C ILE A 221 -13.84 6.02 -1.92
N VAL A 222 -13.02 5.11 -1.41
CA VAL A 222 -11.81 5.47 -0.67
C VAL A 222 -10.63 5.49 -1.62
N LEU A 223 -9.89 6.59 -1.63
CA LEU A 223 -8.67 6.77 -2.41
C LEU A 223 -7.46 6.90 -1.46
N ASP A 224 -6.26 6.76 -2.01
CA ASP A 224 -5.02 7.26 -1.41
C ASP A 224 -4.62 8.58 -2.06
N ALA A 225 -3.75 9.36 -1.42
CA ALA A 225 -3.31 10.67 -1.91
C ALA A 225 -2.66 10.65 -3.32
N ASP A 226 -2.09 9.52 -3.74
CA ASP A 226 -1.52 9.26 -5.07
C ASP A 226 -2.46 8.51 -6.02
N SER A 227 -3.71 8.27 -5.62
CA SER A 227 -4.68 7.61 -6.48
C SER A 227 -5.20 8.55 -7.58
N LEU A 228 -5.34 8.01 -8.78
CA LEU A 228 -5.96 8.68 -9.93
C LEU A 228 -6.94 7.73 -10.60
N MET A 229 -8.20 8.13 -10.72
CA MET A 229 -9.25 7.31 -11.35
C MET A 229 -9.97 8.09 -12.45
N GLY A 230 -10.25 7.45 -13.58
CA GLY A 230 -11.08 8.04 -14.64
C GLY A 230 -12.56 8.01 -14.27
N ALA A 231 -13.35 8.96 -14.78
CA ALA A 231 -14.79 9.04 -14.54
C ALA A 231 -15.52 7.75 -14.94
N ASP A 232 -15.18 7.15 -16.08
CA ASP A 232 -15.73 5.87 -16.54
C ASP A 232 -15.61 4.76 -15.47
N CYS A 233 -14.48 4.70 -14.78
CA CYS A 233 -14.22 3.71 -13.74
C CYS A 233 -15.08 3.98 -12.49
N LEU A 234 -15.12 5.24 -12.05
CA LEU A 234 -15.91 5.68 -10.90
C LEU A 234 -17.41 5.43 -11.14
N ILE A 235 -17.93 5.77 -12.32
CA ILE A 235 -19.31 5.54 -12.72
C ILE A 235 -19.61 4.04 -12.82
N SER A 236 -18.69 3.25 -13.38
CA SER A 236 -18.87 1.78 -13.45
C SER A 236 -18.91 1.16 -12.05
N LEU A 237 -18.08 1.63 -11.11
CA LEU A 237 -18.10 1.17 -9.73
C LEU A 237 -19.44 1.42 -9.04
N THR A 238 -19.99 2.64 -9.17
CA THR A 238 -21.30 2.98 -8.58
C THR A 238 -22.42 2.14 -9.20
N ARG A 239 -22.42 2.01 -10.53
CA ARG A 239 -23.41 1.19 -11.24
C ARG A 239 -23.36 -0.29 -10.89
N ARG A 240 -22.16 -0.85 -10.74
CA ARG A 240 -21.96 -2.26 -10.34
C ARG A 240 -22.35 -2.50 -8.89
N MET A 241 -22.11 -1.52 -8.02
CA MET A 241 -22.57 -1.59 -6.64
C MET A 241 -24.09 -1.64 -6.61
N ALA A 242 -24.78 -0.71 -7.29
CA ALA A 242 -26.24 -0.69 -7.35
C ALA A 242 -26.86 -1.98 -7.93
N ALA A 243 -26.27 -2.54 -8.98
CA ALA A 243 -26.76 -3.77 -9.62
C ALA A 243 -26.68 -5.03 -8.72
N GLU A 244 -25.87 -5.03 -7.65
CA GLU A 244 -25.76 -6.15 -6.71
C GLU A 244 -25.99 -5.70 -5.25
N PRO A 245 -27.25 -5.66 -4.76
CA PRO A 245 -27.60 -5.24 -3.40
C PRO A 245 -26.98 -6.07 -2.27
N GLY A 246 -26.47 -7.26 -2.56
CA GLY A 246 -25.80 -8.13 -1.57
C GLY A 246 -24.30 -7.87 -1.41
N VAL A 247 -23.70 -7.00 -2.22
CA VAL A 247 -22.27 -6.64 -2.15
C VAL A 247 -22.12 -5.38 -1.30
N GLY A 248 -21.17 -5.39 -0.37
CA GLY A 248 -20.82 -4.25 0.47
C GLY A 248 -19.54 -3.54 0.04
N LEU A 249 -18.65 -4.24 -0.68
CA LEU A 249 -17.38 -3.68 -1.17
C LEU A 249 -17.00 -4.25 -2.54
N ILE A 250 -16.56 -3.38 -3.45
CA ILE A 250 -15.93 -3.75 -4.72
C ILE A 250 -14.56 -3.09 -4.80
N GLN A 251 -13.51 -3.91 -4.82
CA GLN A 251 -12.12 -3.52 -5.01
C GLN A 251 -11.79 -3.53 -6.52
N THR A 252 -11.13 -2.49 -7.02
CA THR A 252 -10.53 -2.50 -8.37
C THR A 252 -9.12 -3.08 -8.34
N LEU A 253 -8.49 -3.27 -9.51
CA LEU A 253 -7.05 -3.54 -9.62
C LEU A 253 -6.32 -2.22 -9.96
N PRO A 254 -5.71 -1.52 -8.98
CA PRO A 254 -4.88 -0.37 -9.26
C PRO A 254 -3.70 -0.75 -10.16
N THR A 255 -3.41 0.10 -11.13
CA THR A 255 -2.27 -0.06 -12.02
C THR A 255 -1.26 1.05 -11.81
N ILE A 256 0.02 0.69 -11.75
CA ILE A 256 1.08 1.65 -11.42
C ILE A 256 1.30 2.60 -12.60
N ILE A 257 1.39 3.90 -12.33
CA ILE A 257 1.78 4.95 -13.28
C ILE A 257 2.96 5.77 -12.77
N ARG A 258 3.46 6.71 -13.58
CA ARG A 258 4.51 7.69 -13.22
C ARG A 258 5.79 7.08 -12.61
N ALA A 259 6.14 5.87 -13.05
CA ALA A 259 7.33 5.17 -12.60
C ALA A 259 8.60 5.74 -13.26
N ASN A 260 9.26 6.67 -12.57
CA ASN A 260 10.40 7.42 -13.10
C ASN A 260 11.78 6.85 -12.68
N THR A 261 11.82 5.83 -11.81
CA THR A 261 13.06 5.24 -11.29
C THR A 261 13.22 3.79 -11.72
N LEU A 262 14.43 3.24 -11.70
CA LEU A 262 14.66 1.84 -12.09
C LEU A 262 13.72 0.88 -11.34
N TYR A 263 13.59 1.04 -10.02
CA TYR A 263 12.80 0.13 -9.20
C TYR A 263 11.30 0.30 -9.40
N SER A 264 10.79 1.53 -9.49
CA SER A 264 9.38 1.76 -9.80
C SER A 264 9.00 1.23 -11.19
N ARG A 265 9.90 1.30 -12.18
CA ARG A 265 9.66 0.77 -13.54
C ARG A 265 9.56 -0.75 -13.56
N ILE A 266 10.40 -1.45 -12.80
CA ILE A 266 10.32 -2.91 -12.62
C ILE A 266 8.94 -3.26 -12.05
N GLN A 267 8.51 -2.58 -10.98
CA GLN A 267 7.20 -2.80 -10.36
C GLN A 267 6.06 -2.48 -11.32
N GLN A 268 6.15 -1.37 -12.06
CA GLN A 268 5.15 -0.95 -13.03
C GLN A 268 4.97 -1.99 -14.13
N PHE A 269 6.06 -2.41 -14.76
CA PHE A 269 6.01 -3.44 -15.80
C PHE A 269 5.43 -4.75 -15.26
N ALA A 270 5.86 -5.19 -14.07
CA ALA A 270 5.35 -6.40 -13.44
C ALA A 270 3.84 -6.30 -13.11
N ASN A 271 3.38 -5.17 -12.57
CA ASN A 271 1.97 -4.90 -12.28
C ASN A 271 1.11 -4.91 -13.56
N HIS A 272 1.55 -4.28 -14.64
CA HIS A 272 0.80 -4.26 -15.91
C HIS A 272 0.86 -5.58 -16.69
N CYS A 273 2.00 -6.29 -16.68
CA CYS A 273 2.21 -7.50 -17.46
C CYS A 273 1.69 -8.76 -16.74
N PHE A 274 2.14 -8.98 -15.50
CA PHE A 274 1.88 -10.19 -14.72
C PHE A 274 0.69 -10.04 -13.77
N GLY A 275 0.44 -8.83 -13.26
CA GLY A 275 -0.63 -8.52 -12.31
C GLY A 275 -2.01 -9.06 -12.73
N PRO A 276 -2.48 -8.85 -13.97
CA PRO A 276 -3.79 -9.35 -14.41
C PRO A 276 -3.96 -10.87 -14.31
N ILE A 277 -2.89 -11.66 -14.48
CA ILE A 277 -2.93 -13.11 -14.31
C ILE A 277 -3.23 -13.44 -12.85
N TYR A 278 -2.41 -12.94 -11.92
CA TYR A 278 -2.60 -13.19 -10.50
C TYR A 278 -3.96 -12.68 -10.01
N ALA A 279 -4.36 -11.48 -10.44
CA ALA A 279 -5.60 -10.85 -10.04
C ALA A 279 -6.83 -11.66 -10.49
N SER A 280 -6.82 -12.19 -11.71
CA SER A 280 -7.94 -12.99 -12.24
C SER A 280 -8.09 -14.31 -11.49
N GLY A 281 -6.97 -14.98 -11.18
CA GLY A 281 -6.97 -16.19 -10.37
C GLY A 281 -7.53 -15.91 -8.98
N LEU A 282 -7.03 -14.86 -8.34
CA LEU A 282 -7.47 -14.38 -7.03
C LEU A 282 -8.98 -14.12 -7.00
N ALA A 283 -9.48 -13.32 -7.95
CA ALA A 283 -10.90 -12.99 -8.05
C ALA A 283 -11.80 -14.23 -8.22
N ALA A 284 -11.37 -15.20 -9.03
CA ALA A 284 -12.14 -16.41 -9.30
C ALA A 284 -12.35 -17.29 -8.06
N TRP A 285 -11.29 -17.60 -7.31
CA TRP A 285 -11.40 -18.48 -6.13
C TRP A 285 -11.85 -17.74 -4.86
N HIS A 286 -11.63 -16.43 -4.77
CA HIS A 286 -12.18 -15.60 -3.69
C HIS A 286 -13.69 -15.46 -3.81
N GLY A 287 -14.19 -15.19 -5.02
CA GLY A 287 -15.58 -14.85 -5.27
C GLY A 287 -16.01 -13.66 -4.41
N TYR A 288 -17.10 -13.82 -3.67
CA TYR A 288 -17.60 -12.79 -2.75
C TYR A 288 -16.87 -12.69 -1.42
N SER A 289 -15.80 -13.45 -1.19
CA SER A 289 -14.97 -13.36 0.01
C SER A 289 -13.61 -12.79 -0.32
N SER A 290 -13.54 -11.79 -1.21
CA SER A 290 -12.29 -11.12 -1.58
C SER A 290 -11.82 -10.16 -0.48
N ASN A 291 -10.75 -9.43 -0.76
CA ASN A 291 -10.08 -8.55 0.16
C ASN A 291 -10.21 -7.07 -0.24
N PHE A 292 -9.85 -6.18 0.68
CA PHE A 292 -9.76 -4.73 0.49
C PHE A 292 -8.32 -4.28 0.75
N TRP A 293 -7.77 -3.46 -0.15
CA TRP A 293 -6.39 -2.94 -0.06
C TRP A 293 -6.33 -1.47 0.36
N GLY A 294 -7.42 -0.96 0.93
CA GLY A 294 -7.46 0.38 1.53
C GLY A 294 -7.81 1.52 0.57
N HIS A 295 -7.71 1.34 -0.75
CA HIS A 295 -8.02 2.39 -1.72
C HIS A 295 -8.49 1.85 -3.09
N ASN A 296 -8.93 2.77 -3.96
CA ASN A 296 -9.52 2.53 -5.28
C ASN A 296 -10.64 1.48 -5.23
N ALA A 297 -11.48 1.59 -4.20
CA ALA A 297 -12.58 0.68 -3.95
C ALA A 297 -13.84 1.46 -3.56
N ILE A 298 -14.99 0.95 -3.99
CA ILE A 298 -16.30 1.47 -3.59
C ILE A 298 -16.89 0.60 -2.47
N ILE A 299 -17.46 1.26 -1.47
CA ILE A 299 -17.99 0.66 -0.26
C ILE A 299 -19.38 1.22 0.01
N ARG A 300 -20.35 0.37 0.37
CA ARG A 300 -21.66 0.85 0.84
C ARG A 300 -21.49 1.49 2.21
N THR A 301 -21.79 2.78 2.33
CA THR A 301 -21.50 3.56 3.54
C THR A 301 -22.19 2.98 4.77
N LYS A 302 -23.49 2.65 4.65
CA LYS A 302 -24.25 2.03 5.73
C LYS A 302 -23.75 0.62 6.09
N ALA A 303 -23.31 -0.17 5.11
CA ALA A 303 -22.75 -1.50 5.38
C ALA A 303 -21.45 -1.40 6.18
N PHE A 304 -20.62 -0.41 5.84
CA PHE A 304 -19.37 -0.13 6.54
C PHE A 304 -19.64 0.39 7.96
N ALA A 305 -20.54 1.36 8.12
CA ALA A 305 -20.92 1.88 9.44
C ALA A 305 -21.43 0.75 10.37
N ASP A 306 -22.29 -0.13 9.86
CA ASP A 306 -22.89 -1.22 10.65
C ASP A 306 -21.90 -2.33 11.06
N ALA A 307 -20.77 -2.51 10.34
CA ALA A 307 -19.92 -3.69 10.44
C ALA A 307 -18.43 -3.43 10.72
N CYS A 308 -17.91 -2.26 10.34
CA CYS A 308 -16.48 -1.98 10.27
C CYS A 308 -15.93 -1.17 11.46
N GLY A 309 -16.66 -1.08 12.58
CA GLY A 309 -16.09 -0.54 13.81
C GLY A 309 -15.00 -1.47 14.37
N LEU A 310 -13.72 -1.14 14.14
CA LEU A 310 -12.61 -2.03 14.46
C LEU A 310 -12.39 -2.21 15.97
N PRO A 311 -12.01 -3.43 16.42
CA PRO A 311 -11.59 -3.66 17.80
C PRO A 311 -10.24 -3.00 18.10
N VAL A 312 -10.03 -2.67 19.37
CA VAL A 312 -8.69 -2.39 19.91
C VAL A 312 -8.16 -3.70 20.48
N LEU A 313 -6.98 -4.14 20.04
CA LEU A 313 -6.39 -5.39 20.49
C LEU A 313 -5.74 -5.24 21.86
N GLU A 314 -5.91 -6.25 22.71
CA GLU A 314 -5.30 -6.31 24.03
C GLU A 314 -3.76 -6.37 23.95
N GLY A 315 -3.10 -5.82 24.97
CA GLY A 315 -1.64 -5.83 25.09
C GLY A 315 -0.97 -4.63 24.43
N LYS A 316 0.37 -4.66 24.40
CA LYS A 316 1.20 -3.58 23.86
C LYS A 316 1.51 -3.81 22.38
N ALA A 317 1.76 -2.73 21.64
CA ALA A 317 2.37 -2.80 20.32
C ALA A 317 3.66 -3.64 20.38
N PRO A 318 3.99 -4.43 19.33
CA PRO A 318 3.45 -4.40 17.97
C PRO A 318 2.24 -5.34 17.72
N PHE A 319 1.84 -6.17 18.69
CA PHE A 319 0.72 -7.12 18.52
C PHE A 319 -0.61 -6.63 19.10
N GLY A 320 -0.59 -5.76 20.13
CA GLY A 320 -1.76 -5.09 20.69
C GLY A 320 -1.98 -3.68 20.12
N GLY A 321 -3.01 -2.99 20.59
CA GLY A 321 -3.40 -1.65 20.15
C GLY A 321 -4.30 -1.62 18.92
N HIS A 322 -4.33 -0.48 18.23
CA HIS A 322 -5.15 -0.30 17.03
C HIS A 322 -4.69 -1.23 15.89
N VAL A 323 -5.66 -1.68 15.09
CA VAL A 323 -5.39 -2.51 13.90
C VAL A 323 -4.66 -1.67 12.85
N MET A 324 -3.44 -2.05 12.47
CA MET A 324 -2.66 -1.30 11.47
C MET A 324 -3.15 -1.55 10.04
N SER A 325 -3.26 -2.81 9.63
CA SER A 325 -3.81 -3.21 8.34
C SER A 325 -5.33 -3.35 8.45
N HIS A 326 -5.97 -2.20 8.63
CA HIS A 326 -7.40 -2.05 8.90
C HIS A 326 -8.27 -2.53 7.73
N ASP A 327 -7.82 -2.27 6.51
CA ASP A 327 -8.44 -2.62 5.24
C ASP A 327 -8.79 -4.11 5.12
N PHE A 328 -7.83 -5.00 5.41
CA PHE A 328 -8.06 -6.46 5.39
C PHE A 328 -9.11 -6.86 6.42
N MET A 329 -9.09 -6.18 7.57
CA MET A 329 -10.04 -6.45 8.64
C MET A 329 -11.43 -5.93 8.32
N GLU A 330 -11.58 -4.77 7.71
CA GLU A 330 -12.85 -4.21 7.27
C GLU A 330 -13.53 -5.12 6.24
N ALA A 331 -12.77 -5.65 5.26
CA ALA A 331 -13.28 -6.67 4.35
C ALA A 331 -13.75 -7.94 5.08
N ALA A 332 -12.96 -8.44 6.03
CA ALA A 332 -13.32 -9.60 6.83
C ALA A 332 -14.59 -9.38 7.68
N LEU A 333 -14.74 -8.18 8.24
CA LEU A 333 -15.90 -7.79 9.05
C LEU A 333 -17.17 -7.63 8.20
N LEU A 334 -17.07 -7.01 7.00
CA LEU A 334 -18.16 -6.98 6.03
C LEU A 334 -18.61 -8.39 5.65
N ARG A 335 -17.66 -9.30 5.38
CA ARG A 335 -17.95 -10.71 5.13
C ARG A 335 -18.65 -11.37 6.31
N ARG A 336 -18.16 -11.16 7.54
CA ARG A 336 -18.78 -11.69 8.76
C ARG A 336 -20.20 -11.19 8.95
N ALA A 337 -20.50 -9.96 8.56
CA ALA A 337 -21.83 -9.34 8.60
C ALA A 337 -22.77 -9.82 7.46
N GLY A 338 -22.27 -10.63 6.52
CA GLY A 338 -23.03 -11.21 5.42
C GLY A 338 -23.00 -10.41 4.12
N TRP A 339 -22.18 -9.36 4.02
CA TRP A 339 -22.01 -8.58 2.80
C TRP A 339 -20.96 -9.20 1.89
N GLY A 340 -21.17 -9.19 0.58
CA GLY A 340 -20.14 -9.56 -0.40
C GLY A 340 -18.97 -8.60 -0.43
N VAL A 341 -17.77 -9.14 -0.54
CA VAL A 341 -16.56 -8.40 -0.90
C VAL A 341 -16.05 -8.96 -2.22
N ARG A 342 -16.06 -8.11 -3.26
CA ARG A 342 -15.75 -8.51 -4.63
C ARG A 342 -14.50 -7.80 -5.13
N PHE A 343 -13.76 -8.46 -6.00
CA PHE A 343 -12.60 -7.91 -6.67
C PHE A 343 -12.83 -7.93 -8.19
N ASP A 344 -12.96 -6.75 -8.77
CA ASP A 344 -13.28 -6.54 -10.18
C ASP A 344 -12.00 -6.14 -10.93
N THR A 345 -11.48 -7.08 -11.71
CA THR A 345 -10.17 -6.96 -12.39
C THR A 345 -10.26 -6.37 -13.79
N ASP A 346 -11.47 -6.11 -14.28
CA ASP A 346 -11.74 -5.65 -15.64
C ASP A 346 -11.90 -4.12 -15.74
N LEU A 347 -12.08 -3.45 -14.59
CA LEU A 347 -12.16 -1.99 -14.50
C LEU A 347 -10.78 -1.38 -14.77
N LYS A 348 -10.72 -0.52 -15.80
CA LYS A 348 -9.52 0.22 -16.21
C LYS A 348 -9.54 1.63 -15.59
N ALA A 349 -8.51 2.42 -15.89
CA ALA A 349 -8.39 3.79 -15.40
C ALA A 349 -8.49 3.90 -13.87
N SER A 350 -7.87 2.94 -13.18
CA SER A 350 -7.64 2.94 -11.73
C SER A 350 -6.14 2.88 -11.51
N TYR A 351 -5.55 3.97 -11.03
CA TYR A 351 -4.11 4.15 -10.98
C TYR A 351 -3.61 4.48 -9.58
N GLU A 352 -2.33 4.14 -9.34
CA GLU A 352 -1.56 4.44 -8.14
C GLU A 352 -0.07 4.66 -8.50
N GLU A 353 0.73 5.10 -7.54
CA GLU A 353 2.18 5.21 -7.70
C GLU A 353 2.93 4.16 -6.88
N ALA A 354 4.11 3.76 -7.36
CA ALA A 354 4.97 2.82 -6.66
C ALA A 354 6.07 3.55 -5.87
N PRO A 355 6.59 2.97 -4.77
CA PRO A 355 7.74 3.53 -4.09
C PRO A 355 8.94 3.66 -5.02
N PRO A 356 9.69 4.78 -4.94
CA PRO A 356 10.69 5.13 -5.95
C PRO A 356 12.02 4.36 -5.80
N SER A 357 12.33 3.78 -4.64
CA SER A 357 13.57 3.03 -4.44
C SER A 357 13.38 1.74 -3.64
N LEU A 358 14.41 0.88 -3.64
CA LEU A 358 14.44 -0.33 -2.83
C LEU A 358 14.33 -0.02 -1.32
N VAL A 359 14.96 1.07 -0.88
CA VAL A 359 14.94 1.49 0.53
C VAL A 359 13.52 1.90 0.94
N ASP A 360 12.82 2.64 0.08
CA ASP A 360 11.44 3.08 0.35
C ASP A 360 10.48 1.89 0.43
N VAL A 361 10.67 0.85 -0.38
CA VAL A 361 9.93 -0.40 -0.25
C VAL A 361 10.20 -1.07 1.08
N ILE A 362 11.47 -1.20 1.51
CA ILE A 362 11.79 -1.84 2.80
C ILE A 362 11.16 -1.08 3.98
N VAL A 363 11.15 0.26 3.93
CA VAL A 363 10.49 1.09 4.95
C VAL A 363 8.97 0.88 4.95
N ARG A 364 8.35 0.80 3.76
CA ARG A 364 6.91 0.52 3.62
C ARG A 364 6.56 -0.87 4.15
N ASP A 365 7.33 -1.88 3.74
CA ASP A 365 7.17 -3.28 4.12
C ASP A 365 7.23 -3.48 5.63
N ARG A 366 8.00 -2.68 6.37
CA ARG A 366 8.07 -2.77 7.83
C ARG A 366 6.68 -2.62 8.49
N ARG A 367 5.91 -1.62 8.06
CA ARG A 367 4.55 -1.36 8.58
C ARG A 367 3.58 -2.46 8.16
N TRP A 368 3.63 -2.87 6.90
CA TRP A 368 2.77 -3.92 6.36
C TRP A 368 3.05 -5.27 7.03
N CYS A 369 4.33 -5.60 7.29
CA CYS A 369 4.71 -6.82 8.01
C CYS A 369 4.13 -6.84 9.42
N GLN A 370 4.25 -5.74 10.17
CA GLN A 370 3.68 -5.65 11.50
C GLN A 370 2.15 -5.85 11.47
N GLY A 371 1.45 -5.14 10.57
CA GLY A 371 -0.01 -5.27 10.42
C GLY A 371 -0.45 -6.68 10.04
N ASN A 372 0.25 -7.34 9.11
CA ASN A 372 -0.04 -8.72 8.72
C ASN A 372 0.24 -9.71 9.86
N LEU A 373 1.32 -9.53 10.64
CA LEU A 373 1.60 -10.37 11.80
C LEU A 373 0.62 -10.13 12.96
N GLN A 374 0.04 -8.93 13.06
CA GLN A 374 -1.04 -8.60 14.00
C GLN A 374 -2.32 -9.39 13.68
N HIS A 375 -2.58 -9.71 12.40
CA HIS A 375 -3.74 -10.50 11.97
C HIS A 375 -3.82 -11.91 12.58
N LYS A 376 -2.73 -12.43 13.17
CA LYS A 376 -2.75 -13.71 13.91
C LYS A 376 -3.84 -13.75 14.98
N ALA A 377 -4.18 -12.60 15.58
CA ALA A 377 -5.25 -12.47 16.57
C ALA A 377 -6.65 -12.79 16.00
N PHE A 378 -6.81 -12.69 14.68
CA PHE A 378 -8.09 -12.85 13.99
C PHE A 378 -8.22 -14.15 13.19
N VAL A 379 -7.13 -14.90 12.98
CA VAL A 379 -7.14 -16.16 12.20
C VAL A 379 -8.18 -17.15 12.75
N PHE A 380 -8.36 -17.18 14.08
CA PHE A 380 -9.32 -18.05 14.77
C PHE A 380 -10.60 -17.32 15.21
N ALA A 381 -10.81 -16.06 14.82
CA ALA A 381 -11.98 -15.28 15.17
C ALA A 381 -13.29 -15.99 14.77
N LYS A 382 -14.32 -15.88 15.62
CA LYS A 382 -15.65 -16.45 15.34
C LYS A 382 -16.33 -15.72 14.16
N GLY A 383 -17.13 -16.46 13.41
CA GLY A 383 -17.91 -15.93 12.28
C GLY A 383 -17.13 -15.66 10.99
N PHE A 384 -15.80 -15.78 10.98
CA PHE A 384 -15.01 -15.61 9.74
C PHE A 384 -15.10 -16.83 8.82
N HIS A 385 -15.34 -16.54 7.54
CA HIS A 385 -15.36 -17.53 6.46
C HIS A 385 -13.97 -18.14 6.23
N PHE A 386 -13.94 -19.39 5.74
CA PHE A 386 -12.68 -20.09 5.45
C PHE A 386 -11.75 -19.33 4.50
N ALA A 387 -12.29 -18.75 3.42
CA ALA A 387 -11.51 -17.94 2.47
C ALA A 387 -10.87 -16.72 3.16
N THR A 388 -11.62 -16.02 4.02
CA THR A 388 -11.10 -14.90 4.82
C THR A 388 -9.95 -15.34 5.73
N ARG A 389 -10.06 -16.51 6.38
CA ARG A 389 -8.96 -17.05 7.20
C ARG A 389 -7.72 -17.35 6.37
N LEU A 390 -7.90 -17.95 5.19
CA LEU A 390 -6.80 -18.18 4.27
C LEU A 390 -6.15 -16.86 3.85
N HIS A 391 -6.89 -15.77 3.66
CA HIS A 391 -6.30 -14.45 3.33
C HIS A 391 -5.43 -13.90 4.45
N LEU A 392 -5.90 -13.99 5.69
CA LEU A 392 -5.11 -13.57 6.85
C LEU A 392 -3.84 -14.41 6.98
N ILE A 393 -3.94 -15.73 6.76
CA ILE A 393 -2.79 -16.63 6.73
C ILE A 393 -1.85 -16.27 5.56
N SER A 394 -2.38 -15.94 4.37
CA SER A 394 -1.58 -15.51 3.24
C SER A 394 -0.86 -14.19 3.49
N GLY A 395 -1.51 -13.26 4.18
CA GLY A 395 -0.90 -12.01 4.64
C GLY A 395 0.31 -12.28 5.55
N ILE A 396 0.13 -13.16 6.56
CA ILE A 396 1.21 -13.60 7.47
C ILE A 396 2.33 -14.31 6.70
N MET A 397 1.98 -15.24 5.82
CA MET A 397 2.93 -16.05 5.04
C MET A 397 3.70 -15.23 4.01
N SER A 398 3.17 -14.09 3.53
CA SER A 398 3.89 -13.21 2.62
C SER A 398 5.21 -12.69 3.21
N TYR A 399 5.30 -12.59 4.55
CA TYR A 399 6.52 -12.22 5.27
C TYR A 399 7.25 -13.42 5.88
N LEU A 400 6.52 -14.40 6.46
CA LEU A 400 7.17 -15.60 7.03
C LEU A 400 7.84 -16.48 5.96
N SER A 401 7.39 -16.44 4.70
CA SER A 401 8.04 -17.17 3.61
C SER A 401 9.50 -16.76 3.44
N ALA A 402 9.85 -15.48 3.63
CA ALA A 402 11.24 -15.04 3.58
C ALA A 402 12.08 -15.63 4.72
N VAL A 403 11.50 -15.79 5.91
CA VAL A 403 12.14 -16.43 7.06
C VAL A 403 12.39 -17.91 6.78
N PHE A 404 11.36 -18.63 6.32
CA PHE A 404 11.50 -20.05 6.00
C PHE A 404 12.46 -20.31 4.84
N TRP A 405 12.51 -19.40 3.85
CA TRP A 405 13.48 -19.49 2.77
C TRP A 405 14.91 -19.29 3.28
N LEU A 406 15.17 -18.28 4.12
CA LEU A 406 16.48 -18.08 4.73
C LEU A 406 16.90 -19.28 5.59
N LEU A 407 16.00 -19.81 6.42
CA LEU A 407 16.27 -21.00 7.24
C LEU A 407 16.59 -22.22 6.36
N LEU A 408 15.89 -22.40 5.24
CA LEU A 408 16.18 -23.47 4.29
C LEU A 408 17.60 -23.35 3.73
N ILE A 409 18.04 -22.14 3.37
CA ILE A 409 19.41 -21.88 2.90
C ILE A 409 20.43 -22.18 4.00
N VAL A 410 20.19 -21.72 5.23
CA VAL A 410 21.10 -21.93 6.37
C VAL A 410 21.24 -23.42 6.70
N VAL A 411 20.12 -24.14 6.78
CA VAL A 411 20.12 -25.60 7.03
C VAL A 411 20.77 -26.35 5.87
N GLY A 412 20.49 -25.96 4.63
CA GLY A 412 21.14 -26.53 3.44
C GLY A 412 22.65 -26.32 3.44
N PHE A 413 23.12 -25.14 3.82
CA PHE A 413 24.55 -24.86 3.95
C PHE A 413 25.18 -25.66 5.10
N ALA A 414 24.48 -25.81 6.24
CA ALA A 414 24.93 -26.66 7.34
C ALA A 414 25.04 -28.14 6.93
N LEU A 415 24.12 -28.65 6.11
CA LEU A 415 24.21 -29.99 5.54
C LEU A 415 25.44 -30.13 4.63
N ALA A 416 25.75 -29.12 3.82
CA ALA A 416 26.95 -29.13 2.98
C ALA A 416 28.24 -29.13 3.81
N VAL A 417 28.29 -28.35 4.90
CA VAL A 417 29.40 -28.36 5.86
C VAL A 417 29.53 -29.75 6.52
N GLN A 418 28.41 -30.33 6.98
CA GLN A 418 28.40 -31.66 7.58
C GLN A 418 28.92 -32.71 6.58
N ALA A 419 28.47 -32.68 5.32
CA ALA A 419 28.90 -33.61 4.28
C ALA A 419 30.40 -33.48 3.94
N TYR A 420 30.97 -32.27 4.08
CA TYR A 420 32.40 -32.04 3.87
C TYR A 420 33.27 -32.64 4.99
N PHE A 421 32.82 -32.53 6.25
CA PHE A 421 33.60 -32.97 7.41
C PHE A 421 33.31 -34.41 7.87
N VAL A 422 32.09 -34.92 7.64
CA VAL A 422 31.70 -36.29 8.02
C VAL A 422 32.08 -37.25 6.89
N ARG A 423 33.04 -38.13 7.17
CA ARG A 423 33.40 -39.20 6.23
C ARG A 423 32.24 -40.18 6.07
N PRO A 424 31.84 -40.56 4.85
CA PRO A 424 30.82 -41.57 4.65
C PRO A 424 31.26 -42.92 5.24
N GLU A 425 30.48 -43.46 6.18
CA GLU A 425 30.63 -44.83 6.68
C GLU A 425 30.00 -45.81 5.68
N TYR A 426 30.83 -46.43 4.85
CA TYR A 426 30.37 -47.40 3.85
C TYR A 426 29.93 -48.76 4.44
N PHE A 427 30.25 -49.00 5.72
CA PHE A 427 30.00 -50.26 6.42
C PHE A 427 29.49 -50.00 7.84
N ALA A 428 28.27 -49.45 7.96
CA ALA A 428 27.61 -49.24 9.26
C ALA A 428 27.23 -50.56 9.97
N ASN A 429 27.14 -51.67 9.22
CA ASN A 429 26.95 -53.04 9.69
C ASN A 429 27.91 -53.97 8.92
N PRO A 430 28.28 -55.16 9.45
CA PRO A 430 29.06 -56.15 8.70
C PRO A 430 28.22 -56.68 7.52
N SER A 431 28.39 -56.03 6.36
CA SER A 431 27.73 -56.31 5.08
C SER A 431 28.79 -56.54 4.01
N LEU A 432 28.53 -57.49 3.11
CA LEU A 432 29.38 -57.78 1.95
C LEU A 432 29.30 -56.68 0.87
N PHE A 433 28.31 -55.78 0.96
CA PHE A 433 28.09 -54.69 0.03
C PHE A 433 28.15 -53.34 0.75
N PRO A 434 28.93 -52.37 0.23
CA PRO A 434 29.00 -51.03 0.82
C PRO A 434 27.66 -50.33 0.67
N THR A 435 27.20 -49.68 1.74
CA THR A 435 26.11 -48.71 1.66
C THR A 435 26.67 -47.43 1.06
N TRP A 436 26.26 -47.09 -0.17
CA TRP A 436 26.66 -45.85 -0.83
C TRP A 436 25.75 -44.71 -0.34
N PRO A 437 26.24 -43.74 0.46
CA PRO A 437 25.45 -42.57 0.85
C PRO A 437 25.49 -41.56 -0.30
N VAL A 438 24.84 -41.90 -1.41
CA VAL A 438 24.78 -41.03 -2.59
C VAL A 438 23.47 -40.28 -2.54
N PHE A 439 23.55 -38.95 -2.39
CA PHE A 439 22.42 -38.08 -2.69
C PHE A 439 21.99 -38.34 -4.13
N ASP A 440 20.70 -38.56 -4.37
CA ASP A 440 20.20 -38.73 -5.73
C ASP A 440 20.23 -37.36 -6.44
N PHE A 441 21.37 -37.08 -7.07
CA PHE A 441 21.65 -35.81 -7.75
C PHE A 441 20.71 -35.58 -8.94
N GLU A 442 20.22 -36.64 -9.59
CA GLU A 442 19.30 -36.54 -10.72
C GLU A 442 17.90 -36.12 -10.24
N LYS A 443 17.40 -36.73 -9.16
CA LYS A 443 16.15 -36.30 -8.52
C LYS A 443 16.26 -34.89 -7.96
N ALA A 444 17.36 -34.54 -7.27
CA ALA A 444 17.57 -33.20 -6.75
C ALA A 444 17.59 -32.13 -7.86
N ARG A 445 18.25 -32.43 -8.99
CA ARG A 445 18.26 -31.56 -10.17
C ARG A 445 16.87 -31.43 -10.79
N SER A 446 16.13 -32.53 -10.91
CA SER A 446 14.77 -32.54 -11.47
C SER A 446 13.81 -31.72 -10.61
N LEU A 447 13.88 -31.87 -9.30
CA LEU A 447 13.07 -31.13 -8.34
C LEU A 447 13.42 -29.63 -8.35
N PHE A 448 14.69 -29.27 -8.54
CA PHE A 448 15.09 -27.89 -8.75
C PHE A 448 14.52 -27.29 -10.03
N VAL A 449 14.61 -28.00 -11.16
CA VAL A 449 14.04 -27.55 -12.44
C VAL A 449 12.53 -27.36 -12.32
N LEU A 450 11.84 -28.30 -11.66
CA LEU A 450 10.41 -28.17 -11.38
C LEU A 450 10.13 -26.94 -10.50
N SER A 451 10.87 -26.76 -9.40
CA SER A 451 10.71 -25.60 -8.52
C SER A 451 10.89 -24.29 -9.29
N MET A 452 11.91 -24.20 -10.14
CA MET A 452 12.17 -23.03 -10.97
C MET A 452 11.05 -22.79 -11.99
N ALA A 453 10.54 -23.85 -12.62
CA ALA A 453 9.42 -23.76 -13.54
C ALA A 453 8.16 -23.22 -12.85
N LEU A 454 7.85 -23.69 -11.64
CA LEU A 454 6.70 -23.21 -10.86
C LEU A 454 6.86 -21.74 -10.45
N VAL A 455 8.05 -21.32 -10.02
CA VAL A 455 8.35 -19.94 -9.63
C VAL A 455 8.27 -18.97 -10.81
N LEU A 456 8.76 -19.38 -11.99
CA LEU A 456 8.79 -18.53 -13.19
C LEU A 456 7.49 -18.56 -14.01
N ALA A 457 6.65 -19.59 -13.83
CA ALA A 457 5.42 -19.77 -14.60
C ALA A 457 4.50 -18.54 -14.61
N PRO A 458 4.25 -17.81 -13.49
CA PRO A 458 3.39 -16.63 -13.52
C PRO A 458 3.91 -15.52 -14.45
N LYS A 459 5.24 -15.37 -14.56
CA LYS A 459 5.86 -14.41 -15.49
C LYS A 459 5.67 -14.85 -16.94
N VAL A 460 5.87 -16.15 -17.20
CA VAL A 460 5.61 -16.75 -18.51
C VAL A 460 4.14 -16.60 -18.90
N TYR A 461 3.20 -16.74 -17.96
CA TYR A 461 1.77 -16.58 -18.21
C TYR A 461 1.40 -15.14 -18.58
N GLY A 462 1.95 -14.14 -17.88
CA GLY A 462 1.69 -12.74 -18.23
C GLY A 462 2.28 -12.36 -19.59
N TRP A 463 3.51 -12.82 -19.87
CA TRP A 463 4.14 -12.70 -21.19
C TRP A 463 3.29 -13.36 -22.28
N LEU A 464 2.86 -14.61 -22.08
CA LEU A 464 2.05 -15.36 -23.03
C LEU A 464 0.71 -14.67 -23.29
N ALA A 465 -0.01 -14.27 -22.23
CA ALA A 465 -1.29 -13.57 -22.36
C ALA A 465 -1.15 -12.22 -23.08
N ALA A 466 -0.05 -11.50 -22.86
CA ALA A 466 0.25 -10.28 -23.60
C ALA A 466 0.60 -10.57 -25.07
N MET A 467 1.35 -11.63 -25.37
CA MET A 467 1.70 -12.04 -26.75
C MET A 467 0.49 -12.48 -27.56
N LEU A 468 -0.41 -13.27 -26.96
CA LEU A 468 -1.62 -13.75 -27.62
C LEU A 468 -2.60 -12.59 -27.95
N ASN A 469 -2.57 -11.51 -27.18
CA ASN A 469 -3.33 -10.30 -27.46
C ASN A 469 -2.47 -9.27 -28.20
N PHE A 470 -2.49 -9.31 -29.54
CA PHE A 470 -1.64 -8.43 -30.37
C PHE A 470 -1.77 -6.94 -30.03
N ARG A 471 -2.98 -6.45 -29.69
CA ARG A 471 -3.19 -5.05 -29.29
C ARG A 471 -2.43 -4.74 -28.00
N ARG A 472 -2.52 -5.61 -26.99
CA ARG A 472 -1.80 -5.48 -25.72
C ARG A 472 -0.29 -5.60 -25.93
N CYS A 473 0.17 -6.57 -26.70
CA CYS A 473 1.59 -6.71 -27.07
C CYS A 473 2.17 -5.42 -27.66
N MET A 474 1.45 -4.79 -28.60
CA MET A 474 1.88 -3.54 -29.23
C MET A 474 1.88 -2.35 -28.27
N GLN A 475 1.09 -2.36 -27.19
CA GLN A 475 1.15 -1.34 -26.14
C GLN A 475 2.46 -1.42 -25.33
N PHE A 476 2.99 -2.62 -25.09
CA PHE A 476 4.29 -2.86 -24.46
C PHE A 476 5.50 -2.56 -25.39
N GLY A 477 5.27 -2.15 -26.63
CA GLY A 477 6.34 -1.90 -27.61
C GLY A 477 6.54 -3.01 -28.64
N GLY A 478 5.71 -4.06 -28.64
CA GLY A 478 5.77 -5.18 -29.57
C GLY A 478 6.49 -6.41 -29.02
N PRO A 479 6.55 -7.52 -29.78
CA PRO A 479 6.94 -8.82 -29.25
C PRO A 479 8.40 -8.90 -28.76
N ILE A 480 9.32 -8.22 -29.45
CA ILE A 480 10.74 -8.20 -29.08
C ILE A 480 10.94 -7.44 -27.77
N LEU A 481 10.43 -6.20 -27.68
CA LEU A 481 10.59 -5.38 -26.49
C LEU A 481 9.87 -5.98 -25.27
N LEU A 482 8.69 -6.58 -25.45
CA LEU A 482 7.99 -7.28 -24.38
C LEU A 482 8.81 -8.47 -23.85
N THR A 483 9.43 -9.25 -24.74
CA THR A 483 10.28 -10.39 -24.34
C THR A 483 11.53 -9.92 -23.61
N LEU A 484 12.26 -8.94 -24.16
CA LEU A 484 13.45 -8.38 -23.52
C LEU A 484 13.10 -7.74 -22.16
N SER A 485 11.99 -7.03 -22.06
CA SER A 485 11.52 -6.43 -20.81
C SER A 485 11.21 -7.50 -19.75
N THR A 486 10.59 -8.62 -20.16
CA THR A 486 10.30 -9.75 -19.26
C THR A 486 11.60 -10.41 -18.77
N LEU A 487 12.60 -10.57 -19.64
CA LEU A 487 13.90 -11.13 -19.26
C LEU A 487 14.67 -10.20 -18.30
N VAL A 488 14.74 -8.91 -18.62
CA VAL A 488 15.41 -7.89 -17.79
C VAL A 488 14.72 -7.80 -16.43
N GLU A 489 13.39 -7.75 -16.39
CA GLU A 489 12.63 -7.77 -15.13
C GLU A 489 12.91 -9.05 -14.35
N THR A 490 12.96 -10.22 -15.00
CA THR A 490 13.24 -11.50 -14.33
C THR A 490 14.63 -11.53 -13.72
N ILE A 491 15.64 -11.01 -14.41
CA ILE A 491 17.01 -10.92 -13.88
C ILE A 491 17.06 -9.95 -12.70
N LEU A 492 16.50 -8.75 -12.83
CA LEU A 492 16.54 -7.74 -11.77
C LEU A 492 15.76 -8.18 -10.53
N SER A 493 14.56 -8.73 -10.70
CA SER A 493 13.78 -9.28 -9.58
C SER A 493 14.48 -10.44 -8.89
N ALA A 494 15.16 -11.33 -9.63
CA ALA A 494 15.97 -12.39 -9.04
C ALA A 494 17.16 -11.84 -8.22
N LEU A 495 17.80 -10.76 -8.68
CA LEU A 495 18.87 -10.08 -7.93
C LEU A 495 18.36 -9.37 -6.67
N TYR A 496 17.16 -8.78 -6.72
CA TYR A 496 16.56 -8.12 -5.56
C TYR A 496 16.00 -9.11 -4.53
N ALA A 497 15.56 -10.31 -4.94
CA ALA A 497 14.90 -11.27 -4.06
C ALA A 497 15.71 -11.64 -2.79
N PRO A 498 17.02 -11.96 -2.84
CA PRO A 498 17.83 -12.22 -1.65
C PRO A 498 17.95 -11.01 -0.72
N ILE A 499 18.00 -9.79 -1.28
CA ILE A 499 18.11 -8.54 -0.50
C ILE A 499 16.81 -8.31 0.27
N LEU A 500 15.67 -8.49 -0.41
CA LEU A 500 14.34 -8.42 0.20
C LEU A 500 14.15 -9.51 1.25
N MET A 501 14.60 -10.75 0.99
CA MET A 501 14.54 -11.85 1.96
C MET A 501 15.23 -11.49 3.28
N LEU A 502 16.46 -10.99 3.24
CA LEU A 502 17.18 -10.60 4.47
C LEU A 502 16.52 -9.40 5.16
N SER A 503 16.04 -8.43 4.39
CA SER A 503 15.36 -7.24 4.94
C SER A 503 14.05 -7.62 5.62
N GLN A 504 13.24 -8.48 4.99
CA GLN A 504 11.98 -8.97 5.54
C GLN A 504 12.22 -9.87 6.76
N PHE A 505 13.26 -10.72 6.75
CA PHE A 505 13.68 -11.46 7.94
C PHE A 505 13.99 -10.53 9.12
N GLN A 506 14.76 -9.46 8.89
CA GLN A 506 15.08 -8.48 9.93
C GLN A 506 13.83 -7.78 10.47
N VAL A 507 12.89 -7.42 9.60
CA VAL A 507 11.60 -6.81 9.99
C VAL A 507 10.79 -7.77 10.85
N VAL A 508 10.63 -9.04 10.42
CA VAL A 508 9.91 -10.05 11.19
C VAL A 508 10.57 -10.24 12.56
N TYR A 509 11.90 -10.34 12.60
CA TYR A 509 12.67 -10.47 13.83
C TYR A 509 12.47 -9.26 14.78
N ASP A 510 12.46 -8.04 14.25
CA ASP A 510 12.18 -6.82 15.01
C ASP A 510 10.77 -6.83 15.63
N VAL A 511 9.75 -7.24 14.87
CA VAL A 511 8.37 -7.35 15.36
C VAL A 511 8.26 -8.38 16.48
N PHE A 512 8.90 -9.55 16.35
CA PHE A 512 8.93 -10.56 17.41
C PHE A 512 9.68 -10.10 18.66
N LYS A 513 10.65 -9.19 18.53
CA LYS A 513 11.33 -8.51 19.66
C LYS A 513 10.49 -7.42 20.33
N GLY A 514 9.28 -7.15 19.84
CA GLY A 514 8.42 -6.10 20.38
C GLY A 514 8.77 -4.69 19.90
N ARG A 515 9.56 -4.55 18.82
CA ARG A 515 9.89 -3.23 18.26
C ARG A 515 8.74 -2.77 17.36
N ASP A 516 8.13 -1.64 17.72
CA ASP A 516 7.11 -1.02 16.88
C ASP A 516 7.74 -0.43 15.61
N SER A 517 6.96 -0.43 14.53
CA SER A 517 7.37 0.16 13.25
C SER A 517 7.21 1.67 13.24
N GLY A 518 6.35 2.21 14.09
CA GLY A 518 5.95 3.61 14.08
C GLY A 518 5.30 4.01 12.75
N TRP A 519 5.04 5.30 12.59
CA TRP A 519 4.63 5.90 11.32
C TRP A 519 5.71 6.87 10.85
N LYS A 520 6.38 6.52 9.75
CA LYS A 520 7.32 7.43 9.07
C LYS A 520 6.67 7.90 7.76
N PRO A 521 6.76 9.20 7.41
CA PRO A 521 6.31 9.68 6.11
C PRO A 521 6.98 8.89 4.99
N GLN A 522 6.22 8.53 3.96
CA GLN A 522 6.80 7.97 2.75
C GLN A 522 7.49 9.10 1.97
N SER A 523 8.73 8.90 1.55
CA SER A 523 9.35 9.81 0.58
C SER A 523 8.68 9.60 -0.77
N ARG A 524 8.15 10.67 -1.35
CA ARG A 524 7.48 10.69 -2.66
C ARG A 524 8.31 11.43 -3.73
N ASP A 525 9.55 11.75 -3.41
CA ASP A 525 10.55 12.30 -4.33
C ASP A 525 11.10 11.19 -5.23
N ASP A 526 12.10 11.48 -6.06
CA ASP A 526 12.71 10.51 -6.98
C ASP A 526 13.45 9.34 -6.28
N GLY A 527 13.43 9.25 -4.95
CA GLY A 527 14.07 8.19 -4.18
C GLY A 527 15.59 8.16 -4.31
N ALA A 528 16.21 9.24 -4.81
CA ALA A 528 17.66 9.31 -4.99
C ALA A 528 18.36 9.31 -3.64
N THR A 529 19.00 8.19 -3.29
CA THR A 529 19.86 8.11 -2.11
C THR A 529 21.33 8.35 -2.49
N SER A 530 22.09 8.88 -1.53
CA SER A 530 23.55 8.96 -1.63
C SER A 530 24.16 7.56 -1.48
N TRP A 531 25.31 7.33 -2.12
CA TRP A 531 26.04 6.05 -2.00
C TRP A 531 26.33 5.67 -0.54
N LYS A 532 26.66 6.66 0.30
CA LYS A 532 26.92 6.46 1.73
C LYS A 532 25.70 5.92 2.48
N VAL A 533 24.51 6.39 2.14
CA VAL A 533 23.25 5.91 2.75
C VAL A 533 22.95 4.48 2.30
N ALA A 534 23.06 4.19 1.00
CA ALA A 534 22.87 2.84 0.46
C ALA A 534 23.89 1.84 1.04
N ALA A 535 25.16 2.23 1.14
CA ALA A 535 26.22 1.42 1.73
C ALA A 535 25.96 1.12 3.20
N ARG A 536 25.53 2.11 4.00
CA ARG A 536 25.18 1.89 5.41
C ARG A 536 23.99 0.94 5.57
N ALA A 537 22.99 1.03 4.69
CA ALA A 537 21.81 0.18 4.73
C ALA A 537 22.11 -1.28 4.35
N HIS A 538 23.06 -1.52 3.46
CA HIS A 538 23.27 -2.85 2.84
C HIS A 538 24.66 -3.46 3.04
N CYS A 539 25.54 -2.84 3.84
CA CYS A 539 26.87 -3.39 4.13
C CYS A 539 26.80 -4.81 4.71
N SER A 540 25.87 -5.06 5.64
CA SER A 540 25.65 -6.40 6.21
C SER A 540 25.22 -7.43 5.15
N HIS A 541 24.39 -7.03 4.18
CA HIS A 541 23.94 -7.90 3.10
C HIS A 541 25.10 -8.27 2.17
N THR A 542 25.91 -7.30 1.75
CA THR A 542 27.11 -7.56 0.93
C THR A 542 28.11 -8.46 1.66
N LEU A 543 28.39 -8.21 2.94
CA LEU A 543 29.32 -9.06 3.71
C LEU A 543 28.80 -10.50 3.84
N LEU A 544 27.50 -10.69 4.10
CA LEU A 544 26.88 -12.01 4.12
C LEU A 544 26.95 -12.70 2.76
N GLY A 545 26.73 -11.97 1.66
CA GLY A 545 26.88 -12.49 0.30
C GLY A 545 28.31 -12.97 -0.01
N ILE A 546 29.31 -12.17 0.38
CA ILE A 546 30.73 -12.54 0.23
C ILE A 546 31.06 -13.76 1.09
N GLY A 547 30.59 -13.79 2.35
CA GLY A 547 30.81 -14.92 3.24
C GLY A 547 30.17 -16.21 2.73
N LEU A 548 28.93 -16.15 2.23
CA LEU A 548 28.24 -17.29 1.63
C LEU A 548 28.96 -17.79 0.38
N ALA A 549 29.36 -16.88 -0.51
CA ALA A 549 30.11 -17.22 -1.73
C ALA A 549 31.47 -17.85 -1.41
N GLY A 550 32.23 -17.25 -0.49
CA GLY A 550 33.54 -17.76 -0.06
C GLY A 550 33.43 -19.11 0.64
N GLY A 551 32.45 -19.27 1.54
CA GLY A 551 32.16 -20.53 2.22
C GLY A 551 31.72 -21.63 1.24
N ALA A 552 30.86 -21.30 0.28
CA ALA A 552 30.44 -22.24 -0.75
C ALA A 552 31.63 -22.69 -1.61
N LEU A 553 32.47 -21.75 -2.06
CA LEU A 553 33.67 -22.05 -2.84
C LEU A 553 34.69 -22.91 -2.08
N PHE A 554 34.81 -22.70 -0.78
CA PHE A 554 35.65 -23.50 0.09
C PHE A 554 35.15 -24.96 0.21
N LEU A 555 33.83 -25.15 0.29
CA LEU A 555 33.22 -26.48 0.40
C LEU A 555 33.23 -27.25 -0.93
N SER A 556 32.74 -26.64 -2.02
CA SER A 556 32.81 -27.21 -3.37
C SER A 556 32.54 -26.17 -4.47
N LYS A 557 33.09 -26.38 -5.67
CA LYS A 557 32.85 -25.48 -6.82
C LYS A 557 31.40 -25.53 -7.27
N GLU A 558 30.79 -26.70 -7.19
CA GLU A 558 29.41 -26.96 -7.55
C GLU A 558 28.47 -26.15 -6.65
N LEU A 559 28.70 -26.15 -5.33
CA LEU A 559 27.91 -25.37 -4.37
C LEU A 559 28.07 -23.86 -4.60
N PHE A 560 29.28 -23.40 -4.94
CA PHE A 560 29.51 -22.00 -5.31
C PHE A 560 28.64 -21.58 -6.48
N TYR A 561 28.73 -22.27 -7.62
CA TYR A 561 27.94 -21.95 -8.81
C TYR A 561 26.43 -22.07 -8.55
N TRP A 562 26.01 -23.05 -7.75
CA TRP A 562 24.61 -23.23 -7.38
C TRP A 562 24.08 -22.09 -6.50
N SER A 563 24.91 -21.55 -5.61
CA SER A 563 24.53 -20.46 -4.71
C SER A 563 24.59 -19.07 -5.37
N LEU A 564 25.14 -18.95 -6.58
CA LEU A 564 25.35 -17.67 -7.26
C LEU A 564 24.10 -16.79 -7.36
N PRO A 565 22.91 -17.30 -7.73
CA PRO A 565 21.72 -16.45 -7.81
C PRO A 565 21.40 -15.73 -6.50
N ILE A 566 21.73 -16.34 -5.36
CA ILE A 566 21.52 -15.77 -4.02
C ILE A 566 22.70 -14.88 -3.64
N SER A 567 23.92 -15.41 -3.68
CA SER A 567 25.11 -14.69 -3.21
C SER A 567 25.42 -13.48 -4.07
N PHE A 568 25.21 -13.55 -5.38
CA PHE A 568 25.46 -12.45 -6.31
C PHE A 568 24.53 -11.26 -6.08
N GLY A 569 23.23 -11.51 -5.86
CA GLY A 569 22.27 -10.45 -5.48
C GLY A 569 22.65 -9.76 -4.17
N LEU A 570 23.10 -10.53 -3.17
CA LEU A 570 23.56 -9.99 -1.89
C LEU A 570 24.85 -9.17 -2.01
N ILE A 571 25.85 -9.67 -2.75
CA ILE A 571 27.11 -8.96 -3.02
C ILE A 571 26.81 -7.60 -3.67
N LEU A 572 25.91 -7.59 -4.66
CA LEU A 572 25.50 -6.38 -5.38
C LEU A 572 24.45 -5.52 -4.65
N SER A 573 24.13 -5.80 -3.39
CA SER A 573 23.04 -5.10 -2.70
C SER A 573 23.24 -3.58 -2.60
N ILE A 574 24.47 -3.10 -2.37
CA ILE A 574 24.81 -1.67 -2.35
C ILE A 574 24.60 -1.01 -3.73
N PRO A 575 25.24 -1.44 -4.83
CA PRO A 575 25.03 -0.82 -6.14
C PRO A 575 23.60 -0.95 -6.64
N LEU A 576 22.93 -2.08 -6.40
CA LEU A 576 21.52 -2.27 -6.79
C LEU A 576 20.61 -1.28 -6.06
N SER A 577 20.78 -1.13 -4.75
CA SER A 577 20.02 -0.14 -3.97
C SER A 577 20.28 1.30 -4.43
N TRP A 578 21.54 1.65 -4.71
CA TRP A 578 21.88 2.99 -5.20
C TRP A 578 21.32 3.30 -6.60
N LEU A 579 21.30 2.31 -7.50
CA LEU A 579 20.70 2.41 -8.83
C LEU A 579 19.17 2.36 -8.82
N SER A 580 18.58 1.83 -7.75
CA SER A 580 17.13 1.61 -7.65
C SER A 580 16.32 2.91 -7.73
N GLY A 581 16.84 3.99 -7.12
CA GLY A 581 16.24 5.32 -7.09
C GLY A 581 16.99 6.37 -7.91
N GLY A 582 16.38 7.53 -8.07
CA GLY A 582 16.85 8.68 -8.83
C GLY A 582 16.40 8.63 -10.29
N ALA A 583 15.60 9.62 -10.71
CA ALA A 583 15.00 9.63 -12.04
C ALA A 583 16.07 9.60 -13.15
N LYS A 584 17.12 10.41 -12.99
CA LYS A 584 18.26 10.46 -13.93
C LYS A 584 18.98 9.12 -14.09
N ARG A 585 19.03 8.29 -13.04
CA ARG A 585 19.71 6.98 -13.05
C ARG A 585 18.86 5.91 -13.75
N GLY A 586 17.54 6.02 -13.71
CA GLY A 586 16.60 5.12 -14.39
C GLY A 586 16.41 5.37 -15.90
N ASN A 587 16.85 6.54 -16.39
CA ASN A 587 16.54 7.02 -17.74
C ASN A 587 17.05 6.13 -18.89
N VAL A 588 18.15 5.39 -18.73
CA VAL A 588 18.72 4.57 -19.83
C VAL A 588 17.73 3.51 -20.31
N ILE A 589 17.07 2.81 -19.39
CA ILE A 589 16.08 1.77 -19.70
C ILE A 589 14.84 2.38 -20.37
N HIS A 590 14.44 3.57 -19.94
CA HIS A 590 13.34 4.31 -20.56
C HIS A 590 13.67 4.69 -22.03
N TYR A 591 14.87 5.23 -22.30
CA TYR A 591 15.31 5.57 -23.65
C TYR A 591 15.40 4.34 -24.58
N LEU A 592 15.80 3.19 -24.06
CA LEU A 592 15.82 1.91 -24.80
C LEU A 592 14.41 1.33 -25.03
N GLY A 593 13.37 1.92 -24.45
CA GLY A 593 11.99 1.43 -24.54
C GLY A 593 11.73 0.12 -23.80
N LEU A 594 12.63 -0.26 -22.88
CA LEU A 594 12.50 -1.46 -22.05
C LEU A 594 11.61 -1.19 -20.83
N MET A 595 10.93 -2.24 -20.36
CA MET A 595 10.00 -2.24 -19.23
C MET A 595 8.89 -1.18 -19.35
N ARG A 596 8.47 -0.87 -20.59
CA ARG A 596 7.45 0.13 -20.88
C ARG A 596 6.05 -0.37 -20.51
N ALA A 597 5.31 0.41 -19.73
CA ALA A 597 3.89 0.17 -19.48
C ALA A 597 3.00 0.68 -20.64
N PRO A 598 1.80 0.10 -20.85
CA PRO A 598 0.85 0.57 -21.85
C PRO A 598 0.57 2.08 -21.81
N GLU A 599 0.42 2.62 -20.60
CA GLU A 599 0.11 4.04 -20.36
C GLU A 599 1.25 4.99 -20.74
N GLU A 600 2.50 4.51 -20.80
CA GLU A 600 3.62 5.35 -21.28
C GLU A 600 3.57 5.56 -22.80
N LYS A 601 2.99 4.61 -23.54
CA LYS A 601 2.90 4.69 -25.01
C LYS A 601 1.66 5.44 -25.47
N ARG A 602 0.53 5.19 -24.80
CA ARG A 602 -0.76 5.81 -25.08
C ARG A 602 -1.46 6.07 -23.74
N PRO A 603 -1.15 7.20 -23.08
CA PRO A 603 -1.73 7.51 -21.79
C PRO A 603 -3.23 7.67 -21.90
N HIS A 604 -3.96 7.16 -20.92
CA HIS A 604 -5.38 7.47 -20.74
C HIS A 604 -5.59 8.99 -20.59
N PRO A 605 -6.68 9.57 -21.12
CA PRO A 605 -6.95 11.01 -21.04
C PRO A 605 -6.82 11.61 -19.64
N ILE A 606 -7.24 10.87 -18.61
CA ILE A 606 -7.11 11.30 -17.20
C ILE A 606 -5.65 11.54 -16.78
N ILE A 607 -4.70 10.73 -17.26
CA ILE A 607 -3.27 10.87 -16.95
C ILE A 607 -2.73 12.13 -17.62
N THR A 608 -3.10 12.37 -18.87
CA THR A 608 -2.70 13.59 -19.60
C THR A 608 -3.29 14.84 -18.95
N MET A 609 -4.55 14.78 -18.51
CA MET A 609 -5.20 15.88 -17.79
C MET A 609 -4.51 16.16 -16.45
N GLN A 610 -4.23 15.11 -15.67
CA GLN A 610 -3.49 15.21 -14.41
C GLN A 610 -2.11 15.82 -14.63
N SER A 611 -1.38 15.39 -15.68
CA SER A 611 -0.04 15.93 -15.98
C SER A 611 -0.07 17.42 -16.31
N ARG A 612 -1.09 17.88 -17.04
CA ARG A 612 -1.28 19.33 -17.32
C ARG A 612 -1.51 20.14 -16.05
N TYR A 613 -2.31 19.62 -15.11
CA TYR A 613 -2.51 20.28 -13.82
C TYR A 613 -1.26 20.26 -12.96
N ASP A 614 -0.52 19.16 -12.94
CA ASP A 614 0.74 19.01 -12.22
C ASP A 614 1.79 20.03 -12.72
N GLU A 615 1.93 20.18 -14.04
CA GLU A 615 2.79 21.18 -14.67
C GLU A 615 2.38 22.61 -14.31
N ALA A 616 1.10 22.96 -14.47
CA ALA A 616 0.59 24.29 -14.13
C ALA A 616 0.75 24.64 -12.64
N GLN A 617 0.67 23.65 -11.76
CA GLN A 617 0.82 23.84 -10.33
C GLN A 617 2.28 23.88 -9.88
N SER A 618 3.21 23.26 -10.62
CA SER A 618 4.64 23.40 -10.35
C SER A 618 5.15 24.85 -10.49
N GLU A 619 4.41 25.69 -11.23
CA GLU A 619 4.65 27.13 -11.33
C GLU A 619 4.10 27.92 -10.12
N LEU A 620 3.22 27.33 -9.32
CA LEU A 620 2.72 27.93 -8.07
C LEU A 620 3.80 27.85 -7.01
N ASN A 621 4.62 28.90 -6.95
CA ASN A 621 5.64 29.04 -5.92
C ASN A 621 4.96 29.50 -4.62
N PHE A 622 4.36 28.57 -3.86
CA PHE A 622 4.14 28.84 -2.45
C PHE A 622 5.51 29.14 -1.87
N ASP A 623 5.67 30.28 -1.19
CA ASP A 623 6.93 30.64 -0.53
C ASP A 623 7.20 29.63 0.61
N SER A 624 7.67 28.45 0.24
CA SER A 624 7.95 27.31 1.09
C SER A 624 9.16 27.57 1.99
N ALA A 625 9.92 28.63 1.69
CA ALA A 625 10.95 29.17 2.56
C ALA A 625 10.36 30.01 3.71
N SER A 626 9.13 30.52 3.57
CA SER A 626 8.42 31.22 4.63
C SER A 626 7.64 30.25 5.52
N SER A 627 7.76 30.45 6.83
CA SER A 627 7.03 29.67 7.84
C SER A 627 5.51 29.80 7.67
N SER A 628 4.79 28.77 8.14
CA SER A 628 3.31 28.69 8.19
C SER A 628 2.65 29.97 8.70
N LEU A 629 3.03 30.46 9.87
CA LEU A 629 2.40 31.66 10.46
C LEU A 629 2.72 32.92 9.67
N LYS A 630 3.91 33.02 9.05
CA LYS A 630 4.24 34.14 8.16
C LYS A 630 3.32 34.15 6.94
N ARG A 631 3.15 32.99 6.29
CA ARG A 631 2.25 32.83 5.14
C ARG A 631 0.81 33.19 5.49
N LEU A 632 0.30 32.76 6.64
CA LEU A 632 -1.02 33.15 7.14
C LEU A 632 -1.12 34.65 7.39
N SER A 633 -0.15 35.24 8.10
CA SER A 633 -0.16 36.68 8.41
C SER A 633 -0.07 37.56 7.17
N SER A 634 0.52 37.06 6.07
CA SER A 634 0.61 37.80 4.80
C SER A 634 -0.64 37.73 3.92
N ASP A 635 -1.55 36.79 4.16
CA ASP A 635 -2.79 36.60 3.40
C ASP A 635 -3.99 36.65 4.36
N ALA A 636 -4.57 37.85 4.51
CA ALA A 636 -5.72 38.07 5.40
C ALA A 636 -6.92 37.18 5.04
N ALA A 637 -7.12 36.85 3.76
CA ALA A 637 -8.22 35.99 3.33
C ALA A 637 -7.99 34.54 3.77
N LEU A 638 -6.76 34.03 3.66
CA LEU A 638 -6.39 32.71 4.19
C LEU A 638 -6.49 32.68 5.72
N PHE A 639 -6.01 33.72 6.39
CA PHE A 639 -6.08 33.84 7.85
C PHE A 639 -7.50 33.73 8.38
N TYR A 640 -8.42 34.56 7.87
CA TYR A 640 -9.81 34.54 8.33
C TYR A 640 -10.54 33.26 7.91
N TRP A 641 -10.18 32.69 6.75
CA TRP A 641 -10.73 31.41 6.33
C TRP A 641 -10.30 30.28 7.28
N HIS A 642 -9.03 30.22 7.66
CA HIS A 642 -8.50 29.26 8.64
C HIS A 642 -9.23 29.40 9.98
N LEU A 643 -9.31 30.63 10.51
CA LEU A 643 -10.01 30.92 11.76
C LEU A 643 -11.48 30.48 11.73
N ALA A 644 -12.15 30.60 10.58
CA ALA A 644 -13.52 30.15 10.41
C ALA A 644 -13.68 28.62 10.45
N GLN A 645 -12.67 27.83 10.07
CA GLN A 645 -12.73 26.36 10.12
C GLN A 645 -12.52 25.78 11.52
N MET A 646 -12.06 26.61 12.47
CA MET A 646 -11.73 26.13 13.81
C MET A 646 -12.99 25.88 14.64
N PRO A 647 -13.04 24.77 15.41
CA PRO A 647 -14.09 24.55 16.40
C PRO A 647 -14.03 25.63 17.48
N GLU A 648 -15.11 25.76 18.25
CA GLU A 648 -15.06 26.56 19.48
C GLU A 648 -14.11 25.88 20.49
N ASP A 649 -13.31 26.69 21.18
CA ASP A 649 -12.38 26.16 22.18
C ASP A 649 -13.18 25.57 23.36
N GLU A 650 -12.83 24.37 23.81
CA GLU A 650 -13.49 23.76 24.97
C GLU A 650 -13.14 24.54 26.25
N PRO A 651 -14.11 24.79 27.15
CA PRO A 651 -13.89 25.56 28.37
C PRO A 651 -12.98 24.85 29.40
N ASN A 652 -12.70 23.56 29.22
CA ASN A 652 -11.86 22.77 30.12
C ASN A 652 -10.40 22.79 29.65
N LYS A 653 -9.65 23.81 30.08
CA LYS A 653 -8.21 23.91 29.78
C LYS A 653 -7.43 22.94 30.68
N GLU A 654 -7.24 21.70 30.23
CA GLU A 654 -6.13 20.89 30.76
C GLU A 654 -4.82 21.67 30.56
N PHE A 655 -3.90 21.57 31.52
CA PHE A 655 -2.63 22.29 31.45
C PHE A 655 -1.84 21.89 30.20
N CYS A 656 -1.71 22.81 29.24
CA CYS A 656 -0.93 22.63 28.03
C CYS A 656 0.24 23.62 28.02
N ARG A 657 1.47 23.12 28.20
CA ARG A 657 2.68 23.95 28.20
C ARG A 657 2.86 24.71 26.88
N ASP A 658 2.65 24.02 25.77
CA ASP A 658 2.88 24.56 24.42
C ASP A 658 1.91 25.72 24.15
N TRP A 659 0.66 25.64 24.63
CA TRP A 659 -0.32 26.74 24.59
C TRP A 659 0.19 27.95 25.39
N ILE A 660 0.48 27.79 26.68
CA ILE A 660 0.84 28.90 27.56
C ILE A 660 2.10 29.61 27.05
N CYS A 661 3.09 28.85 26.59
CA CYS A 661 4.30 29.41 25.99
C CYS A 661 3.98 30.19 24.70
N ALA A 662 3.14 29.64 23.82
CA ALA A 662 2.72 30.32 22.59
C ALA A 662 1.95 31.62 22.88
N GLU A 663 1.01 31.60 23.84
CA GLU A 663 0.23 32.77 24.24
C GLU A 663 1.14 33.91 24.74
N TRP A 664 2.07 33.58 25.65
CA TRP A 664 3.02 34.56 26.16
C TRP A 664 3.90 35.13 25.05
N GLN A 665 4.40 34.28 24.14
CA GLN A 665 5.21 34.74 23.01
C GLN A 665 4.41 35.65 22.07
N ILE A 666 3.16 35.30 21.74
CA ILE A 666 2.28 36.15 20.92
C ILE A 666 2.12 37.52 21.57
N ILE A 667 1.84 37.59 22.88
CA ILE A 667 1.62 38.87 23.55
C ILE A 667 2.89 39.73 23.53
N ASN A 668 4.05 39.13 23.81
CA ASN A 668 5.31 39.85 24.05
C ASN A 668 6.18 40.08 22.80
N SER A 669 5.81 39.56 21.63
CA SER A 669 6.53 39.82 20.38
C SER A 669 5.95 41.01 19.61
N ASP A 670 6.82 41.95 19.24
CA ASP A 670 6.47 43.19 18.53
C ASP A 670 6.07 42.94 17.06
N ASN A 671 6.64 41.91 16.44
CA ASN A 671 6.37 41.56 15.04
C ASN A 671 6.44 40.05 14.80
N ILE A 672 5.89 39.62 13.66
CA ILE A 672 5.80 38.21 13.28
C ILE A 672 7.17 37.53 13.19
N GLN A 673 8.23 38.24 12.77
CA GLN A 673 9.57 37.67 12.65
C GLN A 673 10.15 37.37 14.03
N SER A 674 10.02 38.31 14.97
CA SER A 674 10.45 38.13 16.36
C SER A 674 9.74 36.97 17.05
N LEU A 675 8.45 36.78 16.77
CA LEU A 675 7.69 35.62 17.25
C LEU A 675 8.26 34.32 16.68
N LEU A 676 8.45 34.26 15.36
CA LEU A 676 8.92 33.06 14.67
C LEU A 676 10.32 32.61 15.07
N ASP A 677 11.21 33.53 15.44
CA ASP A 677 12.58 33.21 15.87
C ASP A 677 12.62 32.40 17.18
N HIS A 678 11.55 32.43 17.97
CA HIS A 678 11.46 31.77 19.29
C HIS A 678 10.50 30.58 19.34
N LEU A 679 9.57 30.48 18.38
CA LEU A 679 8.58 29.40 18.36
C LEU A 679 9.20 28.06 17.95
N ASN A 680 8.83 27.01 18.68
CA ASN A 680 9.04 25.63 18.23
C ASN A 680 7.80 25.06 17.50
N GLU A 681 7.95 23.92 16.83
CA GLU A 681 6.87 23.30 16.04
C GLU A 681 5.60 23.03 16.85
N LYS A 682 5.71 22.63 18.12
CA LYS A 682 4.55 22.34 18.96
C LYS A 682 3.81 23.60 19.36
N GLU A 683 4.53 24.68 19.64
CA GLU A 683 3.96 25.99 19.91
C GLU A 683 3.28 26.55 18.65
N CYS A 684 3.91 26.43 17.47
CA CYS A 684 3.28 26.77 16.19
C CYS A 684 1.98 25.98 15.98
N LEU A 685 1.99 24.66 16.21
CA LEU A 685 0.79 23.83 16.10
C LEU A 685 -0.27 24.22 17.12
N ALA A 686 0.11 24.57 18.35
CA ALA A 686 -0.83 25.05 19.36
C ALA A 686 -1.53 26.33 18.89
N ILE A 687 -0.78 27.28 18.32
CA ILE A 687 -1.35 28.50 17.73
C ILE A 687 -2.38 28.13 16.67
N LEU A 688 -2.01 27.28 15.70
CA LEU A 688 -2.91 26.84 14.62
C LEU A 688 -4.11 25.99 15.09
N GLN A 689 -4.08 25.43 16.30
CA GLN A 689 -5.13 24.53 16.78
C GLN A 689 -6.17 25.22 17.65
N HIS A 690 -5.81 26.32 18.31
CA HIS A 690 -6.66 27.01 19.28
C HIS A 690 -7.17 28.34 18.74
N ARG A 691 -8.49 28.52 18.76
CA ARG A 691 -9.14 29.67 18.14
C ARG A 691 -8.76 30.97 18.84
N GLU A 692 -8.65 30.95 20.17
CA GLU A 692 -8.16 32.07 20.98
C GLU A 692 -6.76 32.54 20.57
N LEU A 693 -5.83 31.60 20.37
CA LEU A 693 -4.46 31.91 19.96
C LEU A 693 -4.40 32.43 18.52
N MET A 694 -5.13 31.80 17.59
CA MET A 694 -5.21 32.31 16.23
C MET A 694 -5.83 33.71 16.19
N ALA A 695 -6.88 33.98 16.97
CA ALA A 695 -7.46 35.31 17.03
C ALA A 695 -6.45 36.36 17.55
N ALA A 696 -5.61 36.00 18.54
CA ALA A 696 -4.55 36.88 19.04
C ALA A 696 -3.49 37.23 17.97
N MET A 697 -3.32 36.39 16.94
CA MET A 697 -2.43 36.66 15.81
C MET A 697 -2.96 37.76 14.87
N GLU A 698 -4.22 38.22 15.00
CA GLU A 698 -4.79 39.32 14.18
C GLU A 698 -3.94 40.59 14.25
N LYS A 699 -3.21 40.84 15.35
CA LYS A 699 -2.34 42.02 15.49
C LYS A 699 -1.16 42.06 14.51
N TYR A 700 -0.80 40.92 13.91
CA TYR A 700 0.30 40.82 12.95
C TYR A 700 -0.15 40.97 11.48
N LEU A 701 -1.46 41.14 11.22
CA LEU A 701 -1.97 41.34 9.87
C LEU A 701 -1.57 42.72 9.31
N PRO A 702 -1.27 42.83 7.99
CA PRO A 702 -0.83 44.07 7.36
C PRO A 702 -1.80 45.25 7.55
N GLU A 703 -3.11 44.97 7.57
CA GLU A 703 -4.16 45.99 7.75
C GLU A 703 -4.16 46.63 9.15
N ASN A 704 -3.72 45.90 10.19
CA ASN A 704 -3.67 46.41 11.58
C ASN A 704 -2.36 47.14 11.90
N LYS A 705 -1.30 46.93 11.10
CA LYS A 705 -0.05 47.70 11.23
C LYS A 705 -0.26 49.18 10.92
N GLN A 706 -1.06 49.50 9.89
CA GLN A 706 -1.37 50.90 9.54
C GLN A 706 -2.20 51.62 10.61
N LEU A 707 -3.07 50.91 11.34
CA LEU A 707 -3.83 51.50 12.46
C LEU A 707 -2.94 51.74 13.69
N ASN A 708 -2.03 50.82 14.03
CA ASN A 708 -1.12 51.01 15.17
C ASN A 708 -0.10 52.12 14.92
N GLU A 709 0.46 52.23 13.70
CA GLU A 709 1.38 53.33 13.34
C GLU A 709 0.67 54.69 13.35
N GLN A 710 -0.59 54.77 12.90
CA GLN A 710 -1.38 56.01 12.98
C GLN A 710 -1.79 56.39 14.42
N THR A 711 -1.93 55.41 15.32
CA THR A 711 -2.28 55.69 16.72
C THR A 711 -1.05 56.16 17.51
N GLU A 712 0.16 55.68 17.19
CA GLU A 712 1.41 56.22 17.76
C GLU A 712 1.71 57.63 17.25
N GLU A 713 1.42 57.96 15.98
CA GLU A 713 1.53 59.33 15.47
C GLU A 713 0.51 60.29 16.13
N PHE A 714 -0.65 59.81 16.56
CA PHE A 714 -1.67 60.62 17.26
C PHE A 714 -1.42 60.78 18.77
N VAL A 715 -0.55 59.96 19.37
CA VAL A 715 -0.16 60.07 20.79
C VAL A 715 1.15 60.87 20.96
N LEU A 716 1.90 61.07 19.86
CA LEU A 716 3.11 61.90 19.81
C LEU A 716 2.91 63.27 19.14
N ALA A 717 1.67 63.65 18.81
CA ALA A 717 1.26 65.01 18.41
C ALA A 717 0.36 65.62 19.49
#